data_AF-A0A930WAH5-F1
#
_entry.id   AF-A0A930WAH5-F1
#
_cell.length_a   1.000
_cell.length_b   1.000
_cell.length_c   1.000
_cell.angle_alpha   90.00
_cell.angle_beta   90.00
_cell.angle_gamma   90.00
#
_symmetry.space_group_name_H-M   'P 1'
#
loop_
_entity.id
_entity.type
_entity.pdbx_description
1 polymer ?
#
loop_
_entity_poly.entity_id
_entity_poly.type
_entity_poly.pdbx_seq_one_letter_code
_entity_poly.pdbx_strand_id
1 'polypeptide(L)'
;PTRRGTKQEVRKEYERSAYEHERFMREEARAYLREREISESCNPRFFRRNERKYARAMDKAAAAGKWSEVLALKEQQAFAAACAYEAERNEDRLNKLVEGVKRKLNARTVRLAADERYWLNHIGYLLGLKANDEEKPVDCAKLSELFTRYQENIDIDACDPSDLLDVITEGKKRYQEMQLDDFADIVNALGILYNVGRRRNEMLTKSMQGKTTDDILGEIFTDDSALKPTGIVEHPVSEDTGGVGYGELLAKTPFVGKVLAKYGQEGSLLLTKPELIMRLLGEKAHRYLYGTYERAQMKESEILGEKQKALEKIFSVYTRKERMKWKDRNIDAHGDMLSKENVLCLAMNWGTFTNRKRVLDGVGQKFDVIRTLHENMTEKDWKVVQEVWNLLDTFWEESARTEERLNGAHIGKVPAHEFTIKTADGKEVTLKGGYYPLRYNAEKSSNVQDKTAEEAAKGTMTGAQVFGTKRGHTKARVEGDVVLPVRLEFSVLQEHIYNAAHNIAFRIAARDVYRIINDKKFEAYVSSNYGRPVYKYLKQWAVDVWAIPADGTDLAGSAISRALAAFRRNSTMAIMGWRMWPVIENVSNIAPVVDKLGAKRALQAVIAFALHPKTLLVMSKKSIFMANRINNMERDVRRDSHTFDPTYKPLEFLRDNAYRALSFTDLALSVPTWNSAYNEAFPKALAQINEENEANKRTYQEAQNRVHELRAEVYDLRREMEEKVDPSLQERIRAKEKEFAEAGIALERAGELPIYDEAERIREAEMRAVQAGDAAVRDTFGSGQTKDLAAIQRSRNEAVKMFTSFYSFFNTQFNAVLESYYGGKYNADGYRHIRVWMPFARSVLYRIILVG
;
A
#
# COMPACT_ATOMS: atom_id res chain seq x y z
N PRO A 1 -44.37 -24.60 -41.25
CA PRO A 1 -44.45 -23.22 -41.80
C PRO A 1 -44.06 -22.20 -40.73
N THR A 2 -42.76 -22.04 -40.51
CA THR A 2 -42.21 -21.19 -39.44
C THR A 2 -41.87 -19.80 -39.98
N ARG A 3 -42.33 -18.77 -39.24
CA ARG A 3 -42.21 -17.34 -39.55
C ARG A 3 -40.79 -16.99 -39.98
N ARG A 4 -40.61 -16.60 -41.25
CA ARG A 4 -39.41 -15.86 -41.70
C ARG A 4 -39.47 -14.48 -41.04
N GLY A 5 -38.53 -14.20 -40.15
CA GLY A 5 -38.29 -12.84 -39.63
C GLY A 5 -38.06 -11.86 -40.79
N THR A 6 -38.26 -10.58 -40.52
CA THR A 6 -38.03 -9.51 -41.52
C THR A 6 -36.58 -9.56 -42.03
N LYS A 7 -36.32 -9.13 -43.27
CA LYS A 7 -34.95 -9.15 -43.87
C LYS A 7 -33.89 -8.47 -42.98
N GLN A 8 -34.29 -7.48 -42.17
CA GLN A 8 -33.41 -6.83 -41.19
C GLN A 8 -33.12 -7.69 -39.95
N GLU A 9 -34.09 -8.46 -39.46
CA GLU A 9 -33.88 -9.40 -38.34
C GLU A 9 -32.98 -10.55 -38.77
N VAL A 10 -33.23 -11.16 -39.93
CA VAL A 10 -32.38 -12.24 -40.48
C VAL A 10 -30.96 -11.74 -40.73
N ARG A 11 -30.80 -10.49 -41.19
CA ARG A 11 -29.49 -9.87 -41.37
C ARG A 11 -28.78 -9.59 -40.05
N LYS A 12 -29.48 -9.07 -39.03
CA LYS A 12 -28.92 -8.88 -37.69
C LYS A 12 -28.56 -10.20 -37.02
N GLU A 13 -29.36 -11.24 -37.20
CA GLU A 13 -29.13 -12.58 -36.65
C GLU A 13 -27.93 -13.26 -37.34
N TYR A 14 -27.77 -13.05 -38.65
CA TYR A 14 -26.59 -13.47 -39.40
C TYR A 14 -25.34 -12.67 -39.02
N GLU A 15 -25.43 -11.35 -38.85
CA GLU A 15 -24.34 -10.51 -38.35
C GLU A 15 -23.93 -10.92 -36.93
N ARG A 16 -24.90 -11.30 -36.08
CA ARG A 16 -24.66 -11.79 -34.71
C ARG A 16 -24.01 -13.17 -34.69
N SER A 17 -24.48 -14.12 -35.51
CA SER A 17 -23.86 -15.45 -35.58
C SER A 17 -22.49 -15.42 -36.24
N ALA A 18 -22.28 -14.56 -37.24
CA ALA A 18 -20.97 -14.32 -37.86
C ALA A 18 -19.99 -13.70 -36.87
N TYR A 19 -20.45 -12.76 -36.03
CA TYR A 19 -19.65 -12.16 -34.97
C TYR A 19 -19.31 -13.15 -33.83
N GLU A 20 -20.25 -13.99 -33.43
CA GLU A 20 -20.03 -15.07 -32.46
C GLU A 20 -19.06 -16.13 -33.00
N HIS A 21 -19.17 -16.47 -34.28
CA HIS A 21 -18.27 -17.40 -34.96
C HIS A 21 -16.86 -16.83 -35.11
N GLU A 22 -16.71 -15.56 -35.50
CA GLU A 22 -15.41 -14.88 -35.56
C GLU A 22 -14.73 -14.84 -34.18
N ARG A 23 -15.51 -14.57 -33.13
CA ARG A 23 -15.01 -14.56 -31.76
C ARG A 23 -14.53 -15.93 -31.31
N PHE A 24 -15.30 -16.98 -31.59
CA PHE A 24 -14.93 -18.35 -31.29
C PHE A 24 -13.61 -18.73 -31.98
N MET A 25 -13.47 -18.42 -33.27
CA MET A 25 -12.25 -18.68 -34.04
C MET A 25 -11.03 -17.93 -33.50
N ARG A 26 -11.21 -16.70 -33.00
CA ARG A 26 -10.13 -15.93 -32.35
C ARG A 26 -9.74 -16.49 -30.99
N GLU A 27 -10.69 -16.97 -30.20
CA GLU A 27 -10.40 -17.62 -28.91
C GLU A 27 -9.67 -18.95 -29.11
N GLU A 28 -10.11 -19.75 -30.08
CA GLU A 28 -9.43 -20.99 -30.49
C GLU A 28 -8.02 -20.70 -31.02
N ALA A 29 -7.86 -19.68 -31.87
CA ALA A 29 -6.55 -19.26 -32.35
C ALA A 29 -5.62 -18.81 -31.21
N ARG A 30 -6.13 -18.12 -30.19
CA ARG A 30 -5.34 -17.74 -29.01
C ARG A 30 -4.93 -18.94 -28.17
N ALA A 31 -5.81 -19.92 -27.98
CA ALA A 31 -5.47 -21.14 -27.26
C ALA A 31 -4.39 -21.91 -28.03
N TYR A 32 -4.59 -22.08 -29.34
CA TYR A 32 -3.65 -22.75 -30.23
C TYR A 32 -2.26 -22.10 -30.27
N LEU A 33 -2.18 -20.76 -30.29
CA LEU A 33 -0.90 -20.06 -30.31
C LEU A 33 -0.20 -20.02 -28.95
N ARG A 34 -0.95 -20.16 -27.84
CA ARG A 34 -0.38 -20.16 -26.48
C ARG A 34 0.46 -21.38 -26.19
N GLU A 35 0.04 -22.54 -26.68
CA GLU A 35 0.74 -23.81 -26.46
C GLU A 35 2.02 -23.93 -27.28
N ARG A 36 2.25 -23.02 -28.24
CA ARG A 36 3.36 -23.04 -29.19
C ARG A 36 4.50 -22.12 -28.79
N GLU A 37 5.69 -22.46 -29.27
CA GLU A 37 6.90 -21.65 -29.10
C GLU A 37 6.79 -20.30 -29.84
N ILE A 38 7.56 -19.31 -29.40
CA ILE A 38 7.63 -17.97 -30.01
C ILE A 38 7.95 -18.03 -31.51
N SER A 39 8.82 -18.96 -31.92
CA SER A 39 9.19 -19.18 -33.32
C SER A 39 7.98 -19.45 -34.23
N GLU A 40 6.94 -20.09 -33.69
CA GLU A 40 5.70 -20.44 -34.39
C GLU A 40 4.56 -19.46 -34.08
N SER A 41 4.40 -19.08 -32.81
CA SER A 41 3.28 -18.28 -32.33
C SER A 41 3.35 -16.80 -32.74
N CYS A 42 4.56 -16.29 -33.00
CA CYS A 42 4.82 -14.91 -33.41
C CYS A 42 5.19 -14.82 -34.92
N ASN A 43 4.64 -15.69 -35.77
CA ASN A 43 4.93 -15.72 -37.21
C ASN A 43 3.67 -15.45 -38.08
N PRO A 44 3.27 -14.19 -38.27
CA PRO A 44 2.07 -13.86 -39.06
C PRO A 44 2.19 -14.29 -40.52
N ARG A 45 3.42 -14.27 -41.07
CA ARG A 45 3.70 -14.62 -42.47
C ARG A 45 3.39 -16.09 -42.75
N PHE A 46 3.62 -16.97 -41.79
CA PHE A 46 3.27 -18.38 -41.90
C PHE A 46 1.74 -18.56 -42.01
N PHE A 47 0.99 -17.94 -41.11
CA PHE A 47 -0.47 -18.05 -41.09
C PHE A 47 -1.14 -17.37 -42.28
N ARG A 48 -0.68 -16.18 -42.72
CA ARG A 48 -1.16 -15.54 -43.96
C ARG A 48 -0.86 -16.38 -45.22
N ARG A 49 0.21 -17.18 -45.21
CA ARG A 49 0.50 -18.12 -46.30
C ARG A 49 -0.47 -19.30 -46.30
N ASN A 50 -0.79 -19.83 -45.12
CA ASN A 50 -1.79 -20.90 -44.96
C ASN A 50 -3.19 -20.41 -45.35
N GLU A 51 -3.59 -19.21 -44.94
CA GLU A 51 -4.82 -18.55 -45.35
C GLU A 51 -4.95 -18.52 -46.89
N ARG A 52 -3.91 -18.03 -47.59
CA ARG A 52 -3.87 -18.00 -49.06
C ARG A 52 -3.91 -19.40 -49.68
N LYS A 53 -3.31 -20.40 -49.03
CA LYS A 53 -3.34 -21.80 -49.48
C LYS A 53 -4.76 -22.36 -49.39
N TYR A 54 -5.46 -22.12 -48.28
CA TYR A 54 -6.85 -22.54 -48.10
C TYR A 54 -7.80 -21.80 -49.04
N ALA A 55 -7.59 -20.50 -49.28
CA ALA A 55 -8.35 -19.74 -50.28
C ALA A 55 -8.23 -20.36 -51.69
N ARG A 56 -7.00 -20.68 -52.13
CA ARG A 56 -6.77 -21.33 -53.43
C ARG A 56 -7.39 -22.74 -53.51
N ALA A 57 -7.35 -23.49 -52.41
CA ALA A 57 -7.97 -24.81 -52.34
C ALA A 57 -9.50 -24.72 -52.38
N MET A 58 -10.07 -23.71 -51.71
CA MET A 58 -11.49 -23.40 -51.71
C MET A 58 -11.98 -23.05 -53.12
N ASP A 59 -11.27 -22.19 -53.84
CA ASP A 59 -11.60 -21.83 -55.24
C ASP A 59 -11.61 -23.08 -56.15
N LYS A 60 -10.64 -23.99 -55.95
CA LYS A 60 -10.52 -25.24 -56.70
C LYS A 60 -11.64 -26.23 -56.38
N ALA A 61 -12.04 -26.34 -55.10
CA ALA A 61 -13.15 -27.19 -54.66
C ALA A 61 -14.52 -26.64 -55.10
N ALA A 62 -14.68 -25.32 -55.11
CA ALA A 62 -15.86 -24.63 -55.62
C ALA A 62 -16.00 -24.85 -57.14
N ALA A 63 -14.91 -24.74 -57.90
CA ALA A 63 -14.88 -25.04 -59.33
C ALA A 63 -15.21 -26.52 -59.64
N ALA A 64 -14.90 -27.44 -58.72
CA ALA A 64 -15.21 -28.86 -58.83
C ALA A 64 -16.62 -29.25 -58.30
N GLY A 65 -17.42 -28.28 -57.84
CA GLY A 65 -18.78 -28.51 -57.33
C GLY A 65 -18.87 -29.21 -55.96
N LYS A 66 -17.77 -29.29 -55.22
CA LYS A 66 -17.69 -30.00 -53.94
C LYS A 66 -17.97 -29.07 -52.75
N TRP A 67 -19.23 -28.70 -52.57
CA TRP A 67 -19.64 -27.67 -51.60
C TRP A 67 -19.39 -28.02 -50.12
N SER A 68 -19.37 -29.30 -49.75
CA SER A 68 -19.00 -29.74 -48.39
C SER A 68 -17.53 -29.50 -48.08
N GLU A 69 -16.63 -29.73 -49.05
CA GLU A 69 -15.20 -29.45 -48.93
C GLU A 69 -14.94 -27.91 -48.88
N VAL A 70 -15.73 -27.12 -49.61
CA VAL A 70 -15.65 -25.64 -49.59
C VAL A 70 -15.95 -25.08 -48.21
N LEU A 71 -16.96 -25.61 -47.51
CA LEU A 71 -17.32 -25.13 -46.17
C LEU A 71 -16.19 -25.40 -45.15
N ALA A 72 -15.65 -26.62 -45.14
CA ALA A 72 -14.53 -26.99 -44.26
C ALA A 72 -13.26 -26.16 -44.56
N LEU A 73 -12.96 -25.91 -45.84
CA LEU A 73 -11.82 -25.08 -46.25
C LEU A 73 -12.01 -23.60 -45.86
N LYS A 74 -13.26 -23.11 -45.86
CA LYS A 74 -13.59 -21.76 -45.41
C LYS A 74 -13.39 -21.60 -43.90
N GLU A 75 -13.76 -22.60 -43.10
CA GLU A 75 -13.46 -22.63 -41.66
C GLU A 75 -11.95 -22.64 -41.40
N GLN A 76 -11.19 -23.47 -42.11
CA GLN A 76 -9.71 -23.49 -42.01
C GLN A 76 -9.07 -22.16 -42.46
N GLN A 77 -9.62 -21.51 -43.49
CA GLN A 77 -9.18 -20.18 -43.91
C GLN A 77 -9.46 -19.14 -42.83
N ALA A 78 -10.66 -19.14 -42.25
CA ALA A 78 -11.05 -18.21 -41.18
C ALA A 78 -10.19 -18.41 -39.92
N PHE A 79 -9.92 -19.66 -39.53
CA PHE A 79 -9.02 -19.99 -38.43
C PHE A 79 -7.58 -19.51 -38.73
N ALA A 80 -7.05 -19.77 -39.92
CA ALA A 80 -5.72 -19.29 -40.32
C ALA A 80 -5.62 -17.76 -40.34
N ALA A 81 -6.69 -17.06 -40.74
CA ALA A 81 -6.76 -15.60 -40.68
C ALA A 81 -6.80 -15.09 -39.22
N ALA A 82 -7.55 -15.75 -38.35
CA ALA A 82 -7.58 -15.44 -36.91
C ALA A 82 -6.22 -15.67 -36.25
N CYS A 83 -5.53 -16.78 -36.57
CA CYS A 83 -4.16 -17.04 -36.13
C CYS A 83 -3.18 -15.98 -36.65
N ALA A 84 -3.31 -15.54 -37.91
CA ALA A 84 -2.45 -14.50 -38.46
C ALA A 84 -2.59 -13.17 -37.71
N TYR A 85 -3.83 -12.79 -37.38
CA TYR A 85 -4.12 -11.58 -36.63
C TYR A 85 -3.58 -11.63 -35.20
N GLU A 86 -3.82 -12.73 -34.48
CA GLU A 86 -3.32 -12.88 -33.10
C GLU A 86 -1.79 -13.06 -33.07
N ALA A 87 -1.19 -13.69 -34.08
CA ALA A 87 0.27 -13.78 -34.24
C ALA A 87 0.91 -12.41 -34.46
N GLU A 88 0.26 -11.50 -35.18
CA GLU A 88 0.76 -10.12 -35.42
C GLU A 88 0.78 -9.34 -34.11
N ARG A 89 -0.25 -9.50 -33.29
CA ARG A 89 -0.31 -8.93 -31.94
C ARG A 89 0.73 -9.53 -31.00
N ASN A 90 0.98 -10.83 -31.10
CA ASN A 90 2.02 -11.52 -30.36
C ASN A 90 3.42 -11.05 -30.78
N GLU A 91 3.67 -10.86 -32.07
CA GLU A 91 4.91 -10.29 -32.61
C GLU A 91 5.15 -8.87 -32.09
N ASP A 92 4.14 -8.01 -32.11
CA ASP A 92 4.21 -6.65 -31.54
C ASP A 92 4.53 -6.68 -30.03
N ARG A 93 3.90 -7.60 -29.28
CA ARG A 93 4.18 -7.80 -27.85
C ARG A 93 5.61 -8.27 -27.64
N LEU A 94 6.08 -9.26 -28.39
CA LEU A 94 7.45 -9.77 -28.34
C LEU A 94 8.47 -8.67 -28.63
N ASN A 95 8.27 -7.89 -29.69
CA ASN A 95 9.17 -6.81 -30.08
C ASN A 95 9.32 -5.77 -28.95
N LYS A 96 8.20 -5.36 -28.33
CA LYS A 96 8.22 -4.45 -27.17
C LYS A 96 9.00 -5.03 -25.98
N LEU A 97 8.81 -6.32 -25.69
CA LEU A 97 9.53 -7.02 -24.62
C LEU A 97 11.03 -7.05 -24.89
N VAL A 98 11.43 -7.48 -26.10
CA VAL A 98 12.84 -7.55 -26.53
C VAL A 98 13.51 -6.18 -26.52
N GLU A 99 12.85 -5.14 -27.03
CA GLU A 99 13.35 -3.76 -26.98
C GLU A 99 13.51 -3.25 -25.53
N GLY A 100 12.58 -3.61 -24.66
CA GLY A 100 12.65 -3.30 -23.23
C GLY A 100 13.89 -3.91 -22.56
N VAL A 101 14.18 -5.18 -22.84
CA VAL A 101 15.37 -5.87 -22.30
C VAL A 101 16.65 -5.31 -22.89
N LYS A 102 16.73 -5.14 -24.21
CA LYS A 102 17.92 -4.58 -24.88
C LYS A 102 18.28 -3.19 -24.36
N ARG A 103 17.29 -2.34 -24.08
CA ARG A 103 17.51 -1.03 -23.47
C ARG A 103 18.15 -1.14 -22.08
N LYS A 104 17.71 -2.10 -21.25
CA LYS A 104 18.26 -2.33 -19.90
C LYS A 104 19.67 -2.93 -19.95
N LEU A 105 19.92 -3.90 -20.83
CA LEU A 105 21.24 -4.52 -20.99
C LEU A 105 22.31 -3.54 -21.50
N ASN A 106 21.92 -2.60 -22.35
CA ASN A 106 22.85 -1.62 -22.93
C ASN A 106 23.06 -0.36 -22.07
N ALA A 107 22.43 -0.26 -20.90
CA ALA A 107 22.55 0.90 -20.02
C ALA A 107 23.92 0.97 -19.34
N ARG A 108 24.86 1.74 -19.91
CA ARG A 108 26.25 1.87 -19.42
C ARG A 108 26.42 2.78 -18.20
N THR A 109 25.51 3.73 -18.01
CA THR A 109 25.59 4.77 -16.97
C THR A 109 24.92 4.39 -15.65
N VAL A 110 24.30 3.20 -15.56
CA VAL A 110 23.53 2.79 -14.37
C VAL A 110 24.39 1.89 -13.48
N ARG A 111 24.60 2.31 -12.23
CA ARG A 111 25.35 1.55 -11.22
C ARG A 111 24.45 0.47 -10.62
N LEU A 112 24.51 -0.73 -11.20
CA LEU A 112 23.91 -1.94 -10.65
C LEU A 112 24.86 -2.57 -9.61
N ALA A 113 24.32 -3.15 -8.55
CA ALA A 113 25.10 -3.99 -7.65
C ALA A 113 25.66 -5.22 -8.39
N ALA A 114 26.79 -5.75 -7.91
CA ALA A 114 27.58 -6.75 -8.64
C ALA A 114 26.78 -8.03 -8.96
N ASP A 115 25.99 -8.52 -8.01
CA ASP A 115 25.17 -9.73 -8.18
C ASP A 115 24.07 -9.50 -9.22
N GLU A 116 23.32 -8.39 -9.11
CA GLU A 116 22.24 -8.03 -10.03
C GLU A 116 22.74 -7.79 -11.44
N ARG A 117 23.92 -7.15 -11.58
CA ARG A 117 24.56 -6.92 -12.86
C ARG A 117 24.91 -8.23 -13.54
N TYR A 118 25.55 -9.14 -12.80
CA TYR A 118 25.89 -10.47 -13.29
C TYR A 118 24.64 -11.21 -13.76
N TRP A 119 23.61 -11.35 -12.90
CA TRP A 119 22.41 -12.11 -13.26
C TRP A 119 21.63 -11.49 -14.42
N LEU A 120 21.53 -10.16 -14.49
CA LEU A 120 20.90 -9.46 -15.61
C LEU A 120 21.59 -9.81 -16.94
N ASN A 121 22.93 -9.76 -16.95
CA ASN A 121 23.72 -10.05 -18.14
C ASN A 121 23.78 -11.54 -18.48
N HIS A 122 23.86 -12.41 -17.47
CA HIS A 122 23.91 -13.86 -17.61
C HIS A 122 22.61 -14.41 -18.20
N ILE A 123 21.45 -13.97 -17.68
CA ILE A 123 20.15 -14.34 -18.27
C ILE A 123 20.03 -13.76 -19.68
N GLY A 124 20.49 -12.53 -19.92
CA GLY A 124 20.55 -11.94 -21.26
C GLY A 124 21.37 -12.79 -22.25
N TYR A 125 22.46 -13.40 -21.78
CA TYR A 125 23.28 -14.35 -22.55
C TYR A 125 22.56 -15.68 -22.78
N LEU A 126 21.97 -16.29 -21.74
CA LEU A 126 21.21 -17.54 -21.86
C LEU A 126 20.05 -17.44 -22.85
N LEU A 127 19.34 -16.31 -22.84
CA LEU A 127 18.26 -16.03 -23.78
C LEU A 127 18.77 -15.79 -25.22
N GLY A 128 20.06 -15.57 -25.44
CA GLY A 128 20.64 -15.21 -26.74
C GLY A 128 20.44 -13.74 -27.12
N LEU A 129 20.15 -12.86 -26.15
CA LEU A 129 20.04 -11.42 -26.35
C LEU A 129 21.39 -10.69 -26.23
N LYS A 130 22.40 -11.36 -25.64
CA LYS A 130 23.78 -10.88 -25.50
C LYS A 130 24.75 -11.95 -26.01
N ALA A 131 25.82 -11.52 -26.67
CA ALA A 131 26.80 -12.44 -27.27
C ALA A 131 27.75 -13.08 -26.25
N ASN A 132 28.13 -12.33 -25.21
CA ASN A 132 29.11 -12.77 -24.22
C ASN A 132 28.51 -12.69 -22.81
N ASP A 133 28.81 -13.70 -22.00
CA ASP A 133 28.48 -13.74 -20.59
C ASP A 133 29.37 -12.77 -19.77
N GLU A 134 28.94 -12.40 -18.57
CA GLU A 134 29.71 -11.57 -17.64
C GLU A 134 30.45 -12.44 -16.61
N GLU A 135 31.62 -12.00 -16.13
CA GLU A 135 32.37 -12.76 -15.13
C GLU A 135 31.60 -12.83 -13.81
N LYS A 136 31.50 -14.05 -13.26
CA LYS A 136 30.80 -14.30 -11.99
C LYS A 136 31.57 -13.67 -10.83
N PRO A 137 30.92 -12.82 -9.99
CA PRO A 137 31.54 -12.30 -8.78
C PRO A 137 31.96 -13.41 -7.80
N VAL A 138 33.01 -13.16 -7.02
CA VAL A 138 33.59 -14.14 -6.06
C VAL A 138 32.53 -14.62 -5.05
N ASP A 139 31.74 -13.70 -4.48
CA ASP A 139 30.65 -13.98 -3.52
C ASP A 139 29.26 -13.75 -4.15
N CYS A 140 29.02 -14.30 -5.35
CA CYS A 140 27.73 -14.10 -6.03
C CYS A 140 26.60 -14.92 -5.38
N ALA A 141 25.61 -14.23 -4.82
CA ALA A 141 24.40 -14.86 -4.30
C ALA A 141 23.61 -15.61 -5.39
N LYS A 142 22.94 -16.70 -5.00
CA LYS A 142 22.05 -17.40 -5.95
C LYS A 142 20.89 -16.49 -6.34
N LEU A 143 20.36 -16.68 -7.54
CA LEU A 143 19.25 -15.87 -8.01
C LEU A 143 18.00 -16.06 -7.14
N SER A 144 17.72 -17.30 -6.70
CA SER A 144 16.67 -17.58 -5.73
C SER A 144 16.87 -16.80 -4.43
N GLU A 145 18.08 -16.77 -3.88
CA GLU A 145 18.40 -16.01 -2.66
C GLU A 145 18.24 -14.50 -2.86
N LEU A 146 18.54 -13.95 -4.04
CA LEU A 146 18.29 -12.55 -4.37
C LEU A 146 16.79 -12.23 -4.38
N PHE A 147 15.99 -13.07 -5.04
CA PHE A 147 14.53 -12.91 -5.07
C PHE A 147 13.89 -13.12 -3.69
N THR A 148 14.39 -14.07 -2.89
CA THR A 148 13.99 -14.20 -1.47
C THR A 148 14.32 -12.92 -0.70
N ARG A 149 15.51 -12.36 -0.88
CA ARG A 149 15.90 -11.09 -0.24
C ARG A 149 15.02 -9.93 -0.69
N TYR A 150 14.62 -9.87 -1.95
CA TYR A 150 13.68 -8.85 -2.44
C TYR A 150 12.28 -9.03 -1.84
N GLN A 151 11.82 -10.26 -1.66
CA GLN A 151 10.57 -10.54 -0.94
C GLN A 151 10.69 -10.13 0.53
N GLU A 152 11.81 -10.43 1.19
CA GLU A 152 12.11 -10.03 2.57
C GLU A 152 12.21 -8.52 2.74
N ASN A 153 12.73 -7.80 1.74
CA ASN A 153 12.85 -6.34 1.75
C ASN A 153 11.64 -5.62 1.14
N ILE A 154 10.59 -6.36 0.73
CA ILE A 154 9.33 -5.83 0.20
C ILE A 154 9.52 -5.09 -1.14
N ASP A 155 10.58 -5.42 -1.87
CA ASP A 155 10.88 -4.84 -3.17
C ASP A 155 10.05 -5.46 -4.29
N ILE A 156 9.57 -6.68 -4.08
CA ILE A 156 8.80 -7.44 -5.05
C ILE A 156 7.60 -8.11 -4.42
N ASP A 157 6.65 -8.48 -5.26
CA ASP A 157 5.53 -9.32 -4.86
C ASP A 157 5.94 -10.77 -4.73
N ALA A 158 5.11 -11.55 -4.02
CA ALA A 158 5.12 -13.01 -4.01
C ALA A 158 4.76 -13.62 -5.38
N CYS A 159 5.24 -13.02 -6.47
CA CYS A 159 5.58 -13.77 -7.67
C CYS A 159 6.83 -14.54 -7.27
N ASP A 160 6.64 -15.82 -6.97
CA ASP A 160 7.74 -16.75 -6.81
C ASP A 160 8.32 -16.96 -8.22
N PRO A 161 9.49 -16.39 -8.54
CA PRO A 161 10.10 -16.60 -9.85
C PRO A 161 10.79 -17.98 -9.92
N SER A 162 10.73 -18.78 -8.84
CA SER A 162 11.34 -20.11 -8.71
C SER A 162 11.03 -21.02 -9.90
N ASP A 163 9.76 -21.10 -10.33
CA ASP A 163 9.36 -21.94 -11.47
C ASP A 163 10.04 -21.51 -12.79
N LEU A 164 10.30 -20.22 -12.98
CA LEU A 164 10.96 -19.67 -14.18
C LEU A 164 12.50 -19.71 -14.09
N LEU A 165 13.04 -19.71 -12.87
CA LEU A 165 14.48 -19.74 -12.59
C LEU A 165 15.07 -21.11 -12.86
N ASP A 166 14.34 -22.17 -12.54
CA ASP A 166 14.76 -23.55 -12.78
C ASP A 166 14.78 -23.87 -14.28
N VAL A 167 13.78 -23.39 -15.04
CA VAL A 167 13.69 -23.59 -16.51
C VAL A 167 14.87 -22.96 -17.27
N ILE A 168 15.32 -21.78 -16.85
CA ILE A 168 16.42 -21.06 -17.52
C ILE A 168 17.79 -21.64 -17.15
N THR A 169 17.99 -21.96 -15.87
CA THR A 169 19.30 -22.39 -15.36
C THR A 169 19.63 -23.83 -15.71
N GLU A 170 18.63 -24.70 -15.85
CA GLU A 170 18.85 -26.11 -16.21
C GLU A 170 18.82 -26.36 -17.74
N GLY A 171 18.01 -25.62 -18.49
CA GLY A 171 17.70 -25.94 -19.89
C GLY A 171 18.54 -25.24 -20.98
N LYS A 172 19.18 -24.09 -20.69
CA LYS A 172 19.86 -23.22 -21.70
C LYS A 172 19.02 -22.95 -22.97
N LYS A 173 17.70 -22.75 -22.83
CA LYS A 173 16.82 -22.48 -23.98
C LYS A 173 16.96 -21.04 -24.46
N ARG A 174 16.99 -20.84 -25.79
CA ARG A 174 16.93 -19.50 -26.39
C ARG A 174 15.50 -18.96 -26.31
N TYR A 175 15.33 -17.63 -26.32
CA TYR A 175 13.98 -17.05 -26.18
C TYR A 175 13.01 -17.48 -27.29
N GLN A 176 13.48 -17.87 -28.47
CA GLN A 176 12.63 -18.30 -29.58
C GLN A 176 11.97 -19.68 -29.36
N GLU A 177 12.54 -20.50 -28.47
CA GLU A 177 12.11 -21.88 -28.16
C GLU A 177 11.20 -21.92 -26.92
N MET A 178 10.77 -20.76 -26.43
CA MET A 178 9.92 -20.62 -25.24
C MET A 178 8.51 -20.19 -25.65
N GLN A 179 7.53 -20.40 -24.77
CA GLN A 179 6.21 -19.79 -24.95
C GLN A 179 6.29 -18.28 -24.68
N LEU A 180 5.40 -17.51 -25.31
CA LEU A 180 5.41 -16.04 -25.22
C LEU A 180 5.15 -15.53 -23.79
N ASP A 181 4.28 -16.22 -23.05
CA ASP A 181 3.95 -15.84 -21.68
C ASP A 181 5.12 -16.14 -20.73
N ASP A 182 5.78 -17.31 -20.86
CA ASP A 182 7.01 -17.61 -20.13
C ASP A 182 8.08 -16.54 -20.36
N PHE A 183 8.32 -16.16 -21.62
CA PHE A 183 9.28 -15.10 -21.94
C PHE A 183 8.88 -13.76 -21.32
N ALA A 184 7.59 -13.41 -21.34
CA ALA A 184 7.11 -12.18 -20.72
C ALA A 184 7.38 -12.14 -19.21
N ASP A 185 7.24 -13.28 -18.53
CA ASP A 185 7.54 -13.40 -17.10
C ASP A 185 9.04 -13.27 -16.82
N ILE A 186 9.91 -13.82 -17.69
CA ILE A 186 11.36 -13.61 -17.59
C ILE A 186 11.73 -12.15 -17.79
N VAL A 187 11.13 -11.47 -18.78
CA VAL A 187 11.36 -10.05 -19.00
C VAL A 187 10.91 -9.21 -17.80
N ASN A 188 9.82 -9.62 -17.15
CA ASN A 188 9.37 -9.00 -15.91
C ASN A 188 10.40 -9.20 -14.77
N ALA A 189 10.90 -10.42 -14.59
CA ALA A 189 11.96 -10.74 -13.62
C ALA A 189 13.26 -9.94 -13.89
N LEU A 190 13.67 -9.78 -15.16
CA LEU A 190 14.80 -8.91 -15.54
C LEU A 190 14.52 -7.44 -15.26
N GLY A 191 13.28 -6.99 -15.45
CA GLY A 191 12.85 -5.65 -15.07
C GLY A 191 12.98 -5.42 -13.57
N ILE A 192 12.52 -6.37 -12.76
CA ILE A 192 12.68 -6.37 -11.32
C ILE A 192 14.17 -6.29 -10.94
N LEU A 193 15.02 -7.19 -11.46
CA LEU A 193 16.46 -7.20 -11.17
C LEU A 193 17.12 -5.86 -11.50
N TYR A 194 16.82 -5.30 -12.68
CA TYR A 194 17.36 -4.02 -13.10
C TYR A 194 16.90 -2.86 -12.22
N ASN A 195 15.61 -2.78 -11.91
CA ASN A 195 15.04 -1.65 -11.16
C ASN A 195 15.36 -1.72 -9.67
N VAL A 196 15.18 -2.90 -9.06
CA VAL A 196 15.52 -3.14 -7.65
C VAL A 196 17.03 -3.06 -7.47
N GLY A 197 17.82 -3.64 -8.37
CA GLY A 197 19.28 -3.55 -8.34
C GLY A 197 19.80 -2.12 -8.46
N ARG A 198 19.19 -1.29 -9.31
CA ARG A 198 19.53 0.13 -9.44
C ARG A 198 19.22 0.91 -8.17
N ARG A 199 18.06 0.65 -7.55
CA ARG A 199 17.52 1.41 -6.41
C ARG A 199 17.74 0.70 -5.07
N ARG A 200 18.61 -0.31 -5.02
CA ARG A 200 18.73 -1.26 -3.90
C ARG A 200 18.94 -0.55 -2.58
N ASN A 201 19.77 0.50 -2.59
CA ASN A 201 20.12 1.25 -1.40
C ASN A 201 19.33 2.55 -1.22
N GLU A 202 18.50 2.96 -2.20
CA GLU A 202 17.77 4.23 -2.17
C GLU A 202 16.44 4.10 -1.42
N MET A 203 16.15 5.08 -0.57
CA MET A 203 14.82 5.25 0.00
C MET A 203 13.91 6.01 -0.97
N LEU A 204 12.66 5.55 -1.09
CA LEU A 204 11.69 6.08 -2.05
C LEU A 204 10.70 7.05 -1.40
N THR A 205 10.61 7.05 -0.08
CA THR A 205 9.78 7.97 0.68
C THR A 205 10.32 9.38 0.50
N LYS A 206 9.45 10.35 0.19
CA LYS A 206 9.82 11.75 -0.07
C LYS A 206 10.73 12.36 1.01
N SER A 207 10.55 12.00 2.28
CA SER A 207 11.36 12.49 3.41
C SER A 207 12.76 11.86 3.53
N MET A 208 13.02 10.81 2.77
CA MET A 208 14.27 10.04 2.74
C MET A 208 14.87 9.98 1.33
N GLN A 209 14.21 10.60 0.36
CA GLN A 209 14.59 10.54 -1.04
C GLN A 209 16.01 11.11 -1.23
N GLY A 210 16.85 10.42 -1.99
CA GLY A 210 18.27 10.75 -2.16
C GLY A 210 19.21 10.26 -1.04
N LYS A 211 18.67 9.64 0.02
CA LYS A 211 19.47 9.02 1.09
C LYS A 211 19.49 7.51 0.98
N THR A 212 20.62 6.92 1.35
CA THR A 212 20.71 5.48 1.49
C THR A 212 20.25 5.00 2.86
N THR A 213 19.94 3.70 2.98
CA THR A 213 19.67 3.07 4.29
C THR A 213 20.81 3.31 5.28
N ASP A 214 22.07 3.21 4.83
CA ASP A 214 23.24 3.41 5.67
C ASP A 214 23.37 4.87 6.16
N ASP A 215 23.06 5.85 5.31
CA ASP A 215 23.08 7.27 5.72
C ASP A 215 22.06 7.54 6.83
N ILE A 216 20.85 6.99 6.68
CA ILE A 216 19.77 7.13 7.67
C ILE A 216 20.14 6.44 8.99
N LEU A 217 20.70 5.23 8.92
CA LEU A 217 21.17 4.52 10.10
C LEU A 217 22.28 5.29 10.80
N GLY A 218 23.22 5.86 10.04
CA GLY A 218 24.25 6.77 10.55
C GLY A 218 23.64 7.92 11.33
N GLU A 219 22.68 8.65 10.74
CA GLU A 219 21.97 9.75 11.42
C GLU A 219 21.22 9.32 12.69
N ILE A 220 20.65 8.11 12.71
CA ILE A 220 19.95 7.57 13.89
C ILE A 220 20.94 7.23 15.00
N PHE A 221 22.08 6.61 14.67
CA PHE A 221 23.05 6.15 15.66
C PHE A 221 23.84 7.29 16.30
N THR A 222 24.04 8.39 15.56
CA THR A 222 24.73 9.60 16.03
C THR A 222 23.79 10.66 16.59
N ASP A 223 22.51 10.34 16.81
CA ASP A 223 21.54 11.30 17.32
C ASP A 223 21.79 11.59 18.82
N ASP A 224 22.22 12.81 19.14
CA ASP A 224 22.48 13.26 20.51
C ASP A 224 21.21 13.36 21.37
N SER A 225 20.02 13.37 20.76
CA SER A 225 18.75 13.38 21.47
C SER A 225 18.33 12.00 22.00
N ALA A 226 19.02 10.93 21.59
CA ALA A 226 18.70 9.56 21.98
C ALA A 226 18.97 9.31 23.48
N LEU A 227 17.97 8.83 24.20
CA LEU A 227 18.08 8.46 25.61
C LEU A 227 18.46 6.98 25.74
N LYS A 228 19.72 6.70 26.07
CA LYS A 228 20.27 5.34 26.11
C LYS A 228 20.15 4.71 27.50
N PRO A 229 19.38 3.62 27.68
CA PRO A 229 19.40 2.82 28.90
C PRO A 229 20.81 2.31 29.21
N THR A 230 21.23 2.36 30.48
CA THR A 230 22.48 1.76 30.94
C THR A 230 22.23 0.36 31.50
N GLY A 231 23.21 -0.56 31.37
CA GLY A 231 23.22 -1.83 32.11
C GLY A 231 22.55 -3.04 31.44
N ILE A 232 22.55 -3.14 30.11
CA ILE A 232 22.17 -4.39 29.42
C ILE A 232 23.32 -5.40 29.53
N VAL A 233 23.01 -6.59 30.02
CA VAL A 233 23.93 -7.72 30.08
C VAL A 233 23.42 -8.78 29.11
N GLU A 234 24.11 -8.90 27.98
CA GLU A 234 23.88 -9.96 27.00
C GLU A 234 24.46 -11.28 27.57
N HIS A 235 23.63 -12.32 27.59
CA HIS A 235 24.03 -13.62 28.10
C HIS A 235 24.10 -14.63 26.94
N PRO A 236 25.20 -15.41 26.79
CA PRO A 236 25.34 -16.33 25.65
C PRO A 236 24.29 -17.45 25.57
N VAL A 237 23.70 -17.84 26.71
CA VAL A 237 22.77 -18.98 26.82
C VAL A 237 21.53 -18.63 27.64
N SER A 238 21.69 -17.93 28.76
CA SER A 238 20.54 -17.45 29.54
C SER A 238 19.94 -16.20 28.90
N GLU A 239 18.73 -15.84 29.33
CA GLU A 239 18.04 -14.66 28.81
C GLU A 239 18.76 -13.37 29.23
N ASP A 240 18.84 -12.39 28.31
CA ASP A 240 19.44 -11.08 28.55
C ASP A 240 18.76 -10.34 29.72
N THR A 241 19.53 -9.55 30.47
CA THR A 241 19.00 -8.74 31.57
C THR A 241 19.22 -7.25 31.33
N GLY A 242 18.28 -6.41 31.78
CA GLY A 242 18.34 -4.95 31.60
C GLY A 242 17.50 -4.43 30.42
N GLY A 243 17.70 -3.16 30.07
CA GLY A 243 16.98 -2.48 28.98
C GLY A 243 15.69 -1.77 29.40
N VAL A 244 14.94 -1.25 28.41
CA VAL A 244 13.73 -0.44 28.65
C VAL A 244 12.67 -1.27 29.37
N GLY A 245 12.12 -0.75 30.47
CA GLY A 245 11.06 -1.41 31.26
C GLY A 245 11.56 -2.44 32.26
N TYR A 246 12.86 -2.76 32.31
CA TYR A 246 13.41 -3.70 33.28
C TYR A 246 13.52 -3.08 34.68
N GLY A 247 12.89 -3.74 35.66
CA GLY A 247 12.89 -3.31 37.06
C GLY A 247 14.09 -3.87 37.84
N GLU A 248 15.16 -3.09 37.97
CA GLU A 248 16.37 -3.50 38.73
C GLU A 248 16.08 -3.81 40.21
N LEU A 249 15.15 -3.09 40.82
CA LEU A 249 14.74 -3.31 42.20
C LEU A 249 13.95 -4.63 42.36
N LEU A 250 13.06 -4.92 41.40
CA LEU A 250 12.32 -6.20 41.32
C LEU A 250 13.28 -7.37 41.06
N ALA A 251 14.31 -7.16 40.25
CA ALA A 251 15.31 -8.18 39.95
C ALA A 251 16.13 -8.63 41.18
N LYS A 252 16.21 -7.80 42.24
CA LYS A 252 16.91 -8.10 43.49
C LYS A 252 16.08 -8.95 44.47
N THR A 253 14.80 -9.21 44.19
CA THR A 253 13.97 -10.07 45.05
C THR A 253 14.43 -11.53 44.97
N PRO A 254 14.66 -12.23 46.10
CA PRO A 254 15.13 -13.61 46.12
C PRO A 254 14.18 -14.57 45.37
N PHE A 255 14.74 -15.61 44.75
CA PHE A 255 14.08 -16.72 44.05
C PHE A 255 13.28 -16.38 42.77
N VAL A 256 12.50 -15.30 42.75
CA VAL A 256 11.58 -14.97 41.65
C VAL A 256 11.82 -13.59 41.02
N GLY A 257 12.75 -12.78 41.55
CA GLY A 257 12.91 -11.38 41.17
C GLY A 257 13.24 -11.14 39.70
N LYS A 258 14.19 -11.89 39.12
CA LYS A 258 14.54 -11.77 37.68
C LYS A 258 13.37 -12.12 36.77
N VAL A 259 12.59 -13.14 37.14
CA VAL A 259 11.40 -13.59 36.40
C VAL A 259 10.32 -12.51 36.46
N LEU A 260 10.03 -11.97 37.65
CA LEU A 260 9.05 -10.88 37.82
C LEU A 260 9.46 -9.59 37.12
N ALA A 261 10.75 -9.22 37.18
CA ALA A 261 11.28 -8.06 36.47
C ALA A 261 11.12 -8.18 34.96
N LYS A 262 11.33 -9.38 34.41
CA LYS A 262 11.13 -9.68 32.99
C LYS A 262 9.65 -9.66 32.58
N TYR A 263 8.77 -10.32 33.34
CA TYR A 263 7.32 -10.25 33.07
C TYR A 263 6.79 -8.82 33.19
N GLY A 264 7.30 -8.05 34.15
CA GLY A 264 7.02 -6.62 34.28
C GLY A 264 7.53 -5.83 33.07
N GLN A 265 8.72 -6.12 32.56
CA GLN A 265 9.28 -5.51 31.37
C GLN A 265 8.43 -5.79 30.13
N GLU A 266 8.15 -7.07 29.84
CA GLU A 266 7.32 -7.47 28.69
C GLU A 266 5.90 -6.90 28.81
N GLY A 267 5.29 -6.98 29.98
CA GLY A 267 3.98 -6.38 30.26
C GLY A 267 3.97 -4.86 30.06
N SER A 268 4.97 -4.14 30.58
CA SER A 268 5.08 -2.69 30.41
C SER A 268 5.27 -2.30 28.94
N LEU A 269 6.01 -3.10 28.16
CA LEU A 269 6.24 -2.88 26.74
C LEU A 269 4.95 -3.04 25.93
N LEU A 270 4.08 -3.99 26.31
CA LEU A 270 2.76 -4.18 25.69
C LEU A 270 1.84 -2.97 25.88
N LEU A 271 2.02 -2.22 26.97
CA LEU A 271 1.28 -0.99 27.30
C LEU A 271 2.00 0.27 26.77
N THR A 272 3.26 0.17 26.39
CA THR A 272 4.04 1.30 25.88
C THR A 272 3.63 1.62 24.44
N LYS A 273 3.46 2.91 24.15
CA LYS A 273 3.17 3.41 22.80
C LYS A 273 4.41 3.31 21.92
N PRO A 274 4.25 2.98 20.63
CA PRO A 274 5.38 2.91 19.71
C PRO A 274 6.13 4.24 19.60
N GLU A 275 5.38 5.34 19.57
CA GLU A 275 5.96 6.68 19.48
C GLU A 275 6.90 7.01 20.63
N LEU A 276 6.56 6.59 21.86
CA LEU A 276 7.43 6.80 23.01
C LEU A 276 8.78 6.09 22.82
N ILE A 277 8.77 4.85 22.35
CA ILE A 277 9.99 4.10 22.04
C ILE A 277 10.81 4.82 20.96
N MET A 278 10.15 5.34 19.92
CA MET A 278 10.83 6.10 18.87
C MET A 278 11.43 7.41 19.38
N ARG A 279 10.78 8.10 20.33
CA ARG A 279 11.37 9.28 20.98
C ARG A 279 12.58 8.92 21.84
N LEU A 280 12.58 7.75 22.50
CA LEU A 280 13.76 7.26 23.23
C LEU A 280 14.94 6.96 22.30
N LEU A 281 14.66 6.53 21.06
CA LEU A 281 15.67 6.31 20.03
C LEU A 281 16.23 7.63 19.43
N GLY A 282 15.58 8.77 19.68
CA GLY A 282 15.99 10.09 19.20
C GLY A 282 15.02 10.71 18.18
N GLU A 283 15.15 12.02 17.96
CA GLU A 283 14.34 12.79 17.01
C GLU A 283 14.49 12.29 15.57
N LYS A 284 15.68 11.83 15.18
CA LYS A 284 15.95 11.28 13.85
C LYS A 284 15.20 9.96 13.65
N ALA A 285 15.27 9.06 14.64
CA ALA A 285 14.51 7.80 14.61
C ALA A 285 13.00 8.05 14.55
N HIS A 286 12.49 8.99 15.37
CA HIS A 286 11.10 9.41 15.32
C HIS A 286 10.69 9.94 13.93
N ARG A 287 11.47 10.86 13.36
CA ARG A 287 11.21 11.46 12.04
C ARG A 287 11.19 10.43 10.91
N TYR A 288 12.17 9.54 10.89
CA TYR A 288 12.35 8.55 9.83
C TYR A 288 11.38 7.38 9.95
N LEU A 289 11.11 6.89 11.15
CA LEU A 289 10.25 5.73 11.34
C LEU A 289 8.79 6.15 11.53
N TYR A 290 8.51 6.85 12.62
CA TYR A 290 7.14 7.22 12.99
C TYR A 290 6.55 8.31 12.08
N GLY A 291 7.31 9.37 11.80
CA GLY A 291 6.88 10.47 10.94
C GLY A 291 6.59 10.04 9.49
N THR A 292 7.24 8.98 9.02
CA THR A 292 6.96 8.39 7.69
C THR A 292 5.58 7.72 7.65
N TYR A 293 5.23 6.95 8.68
CA TYR A 293 3.88 6.39 8.80
C TYR A 293 2.81 7.42 9.11
N GLU A 294 3.14 8.49 9.82
CA GLU A 294 2.22 9.60 10.00
C GLU A 294 1.85 10.27 8.66
N ARG A 295 2.85 10.56 7.81
CA ARG A 295 2.60 11.07 6.46
C ARG A 295 1.77 10.12 5.60
N ALA A 296 2.06 8.82 5.65
CA ALA A 296 1.28 7.81 4.95
C ALA A 296 -0.18 7.79 5.43
N GLN A 297 -0.41 7.82 6.75
CA GLN A 297 -1.76 7.82 7.33
C GLN A 297 -2.56 9.07 6.95
N MET A 298 -1.91 10.24 6.90
CA MET A 298 -2.56 11.47 6.45
C MET A 298 -3.01 11.35 4.99
N LYS A 299 -2.12 10.89 4.11
CA LYS A 299 -2.43 10.66 2.68
C LYS A 299 -3.56 9.64 2.49
N GLU A 300 -3.55 8.54 3.24
CA GLU A 300 -4.64 7.56 3.20
C GLU A 300 -5.98 8.21 3.58
N SER A 301 -5.99 8.98 4.67
CA SER A 301 -7.20 9.65 5.17
C SER A 301 -7.73 10.70 4.19
N GLU A 302 -6.84 11.38 3.47
CA GLU A 302 -7.17 12.29 2.38
C GLU A 302 -7.91 11.57 1.26
N ILE A 303 -7.28 10.54 0.70
CA ILE A 303 -7.80 9.73 -0.39
C ILE A 303 -9.15 9.12 0.02
N LEU A 304 -9.24 8.49 1.19
CA LEU A 304 -10.48 7.90 1.67
C LEU A 304 -11.60 8.95 1.80
N GLY A 305 -11.30 10.11 2.39
CA GLY A 305 -12.27 11.19 2.57
C GLY A 305 -12.80 11.73 1.24
N GLU A 306 -11.93 11.93 0.24
CA GLU A 306 -12.33 12.37 -1.10
C GLU A 306 -13.19 11.33 -1.82
N LYS A 307 -12.75 10.08 -1.80
CA LYS A 307 -13.37 8.99 -2.56
C LYS A 307 -14.69 8.58 -1.93
N GLN A 308 -14.81 8.65 -0.61
CA GLN A 308 -16.07 8.46 0.10
C GLN A 308 -17.10 9.54 -0.25
N LYS A 309 -16.71 10.82 -0.30
CA LYS A 309 -17.60 11.91 -0.75
C LYS A 309 -18.04 11.73 -2.20
N ALA A 310 -17.12 11.30 -3.07
CA ALA A 310 -17.45 10.99 -4.46
C ALA A 310 -18.46 9.84 -4.54
N LEU A 311 -18.26 8.79 -3.75
CA LEU A 311 -19.16 7.64 -3.65
C LEU A 311 -20.56 8.04 -3.13
N GLU A 312 -20.63 8.83 -2.08
CA GLU A 312 -21.88 9.38 -1.54
C GLU A 312 -22.63 10.20 -2.61
N LYS A 313 -21.90 11.02 -3.38
CA LYS A 313 -22.47 11.77 -4.50
C LYS A 313 -23.02 10.85 -5.59
N ILE A 314 -22.31 9.78 -5.94
CA ILE A 314 -22.74 8.79 -6.95
C ILE A 314 -24.04 8.10 -6.51
N PHE A 315 -24.13 7.66 -5.25
CA PHE A 315 -25.31 6.97 -4.72
C PHE A 315 -26.44 7.91 -4.25
N SER A 316 -26.22 9.23 -4.22
CA SER A 316 -27.23 10.23 -3.82
C SER A 316 -28.50 10.21 -4.68
N VAL A 317 -28.42 9.65 -5.89
CA VAL A 317 -29.56 9.50 -6.79
C VAL A 317 -30.62 8.56 -6.21
N TYR A 318 -30.23 7.65 -5.31
CA TYR A 318 -31.16 6.74 -4.63
C TYR A 318 -31.76 7.36 -3.38
N THR A 319 -33.09 7.28 -3.29
CA THR A 319 -33.80 7.68 -2.07
C THR A 319 -33.44 6.73 -0.94
N ARG A 320 -33.49 7.22 0.30
CA ARG A 320 -33.21 6.39 1.48
C ARG A 320 -34.14 5.17 1.60
N LYS A 321 -35.40 5.29 1.15
CA LYS A 321 -36.36 4.18 1.13
C LYS A 321 -35.93 3.08 0.15
N GLU A 322 -35.37 3.45 -1.01
CA GLU A 322 -34.80 2.49 -1.96
C GLU A 322 -33.59 1.78 -1.34
N ARG A 323 -32.69 2.55 -0.70
CA ARG A 323 -31.47 2.01 -0.09
C ARG A 323 -31.73 1.04 1.07
N MET A 324 -32.74 1.30 1.91
CA MET A 324 -33.11 0.38 2.99
C MET A 324 -33.58 -0.99 2.49
N LYS A 325 -34.10 -1.06 1.27
CA LYS A 325 -34.58 -2.31 0.64
C LYS A 325 -33.50 -3.02 -0.16
N TRP A 326 -32.27 -2.53 -0.21
CA TRP A 326 -31.22 -3.10 -1.07
C TRP A 326 -30.82 -4.52 -0.69
N LYS A 327 -31.00 -4.90 0.58
CA LYS A 327 -30.71 -6.24 1.11
C LYS A 327 -31.91 -7.18 1.08
N ASP A 328 -33.11 -6.68 0.78
CA ASP A 328 -34.31 -7.50 0.69
C ASP A 328 -34.18 -8.46 -0.51
N ARG A 329 -34.26 -9.77 -0.26
CA ARG A 329 -34.19 -10.81 -1.31
C ARG A 329 -35.56 -10.97 -1.97
N ASN A 330 -35.93 -10.03 -2.83
CA ASN A 330 -37.27 -9.94 -3.44
C ASN A 330 -37.28 -9.94 -4.97
N ILE A 331 -36.11 -10.02 -5.63
CA ILE A 331 -36.00 -10.07 -7.08
C ILE A 331 -35.88 -11.53 -7.51
N ASP A 332 -36.87 -12.04 -8.24
CA ASP A 332 -36.80 -13.38 -8.81
C ASP A 332 -35.86 -13.37 -10.03
N ALA A 333 -34.74 -14.10 -9.92
CA ALA A 333 -33.81 -14.30 -11.02
C ALA A 333 -34.10 -15.58 -11.81
N HIS A 334 -35.24 -16.25 -11.58
CA HIS A 334 -35.62 -17.54 -12.18
C HIS A 334 -34.63 -18.67 -11.83
N GLY A 335 -34.30 -18.76 -10.54
CA GLY A 335 -33.42 -19.78 -9.98
C GLY A 335 -32.98 -19.50 -8.55
N ASP A 336 -32.91 -18.22 -8.16
CA ASP A 336 -32.67 -17.76 -6.79
C ASP A 336 -33.34 -16.39 -6.56
N MET A 337 -33.62 -16.05 -5.30
CA MET A 337 -34.12 -14.73 -4.92
C MET A 337 -32.94 -13.81 -4.65
N LEU A 338 -32.75 -12.81 -5.51
CA LEU A 338 -31.70 -11.82 -5.40
C LEU A 338 -32.20 -10.56 -4.69
N SER A 339 -31.25 -9.81 -4.15
CA SER A 339 -31.50 -8.46 -3.64
C SER A 339 -31.04 -7.41 -4.67
N LYS A 340 -31.47 -6.16 -4.51
CA LYS A 340 -31.01 -5.07 -5.41
C LYS A 340 -29.49 -4.87 -5.32
N GLU A 341 -28.89 -5.08 -4.14
CA GLU A 341 -27.43 -5.09 -3.97
C GLU A 341 -26.76 -6.15 -4.85
N ASN A 342 -27.30 -7.38 -4.86
CA ASN A 342 -26.76 -8.47 -5.68
C ASN A 342 -26.83 -8.12 -7.18
N VAL A 343 -27.95 -7.55 -7.63
CA VAL A 343 -28.14 -7.15 -9.04
C VAL A 343 -27.19 -6.01 -9.43
N LEU A 344 -26.99 -5.01 -8.57
CA LEU A 344 -26.03 -3.93 -8.80
C LEU A 344 -24.58 -4.46 -8.85
N CYS A 345 -24.22 -5.37 -7.95
CA CYS A 345 -22.89 -6.00 -7.97
C CYS A 345 -22.67 -6.87 -9.21
N LEU A 346 -23.70 -7.57 -9.70
CA LEU A 346 -23.66 -8.28 -10.98
C LEU A 346 -23.40 -7.31 -12.14
N ALA A 347 -24.13 -6.20 -12.17
CA ALA A 347 -23.97 -5.16 -13.18
C ALA A 347 -22.55 -4.55 -13.16
N MET A 348 -22.00 -4.27 -11.97
CA MET A 348 -20.63 -3.75 -11.82
C MET A 348 -19.57 -4.75 -12.32
N ASN A 349 -19.78 -6.05 -12.13
CA ASN A 349 -18.89 -7.08 -12.71
C ASN A 349 -19.05 -7.22 -14.22
N TRP A 350 -20.08 -6.63 -14.83
CA TRP A 350 -20.30 -6.68 -16.28
C TRP A 350 -19.43 -5.69 -17.08
N GLY A 351 -18.53 -4.93 -16.45
CA GLY A 351 -17.76 -3.89 -17.13
C GLY A 351 -16.55 -4.37 -17.96
N THR A 352 -16.05 -5.59 -17.71
CA THR A 352 -14.89 -6.17 -18.42
C THR A 352 -15.22 -7.57 -18.95
N PHE A 353 -14.55 -7.99 -20.03
CA PHE A 353 -14.79 -9.32 -20.61
C PHE A 353 -14.47 -10.46 -19.62
N THR A 354 -13.33 -10.37 -18.93
CA THR A 354 -12.90 -11.38 -17.95
C THR A 354 -13.92 -11.53 -16.83
N ASN A 355 -14.40 -10.42 -16.24
CA ASN A 355 -15.39 -10.52 -15.16
C ASN A 355 -16.73 -11.04 -15.66
N ARG A 356 -17.18 -10.66 -16.87
CA ARG A 356 -18.40 -11.24 -17.49
C ARG A 356 -18.30 -12.74 -17.61
N LYS A 357 -17.18 -13.25 -18.14
CA LYS A 357 -16.94 -14.68 -18.27
C LYS A 357 -17.00 -15.36 -16.88
N ARG A 358 -16.37 -14.79 -15.86
CA ARG A 358 -16.41 -15.32 -14.48
C ARG A 358 -17.82 -15.35 -13.88
N VAL A 359 -18.63 -14.33 -14.16
CA VAL A 359 -20.03 -14.29 -13.72
C VAL A 359 -20.84 -15.36 -14.44
N LEU A 360 -20.64 -15.55 -15.75
CA LEU A 360 -21.32 -16.58 -16.54
C LEU A 360 -20.92 -18.00 -16.12
N ASP A 361 -19.61 -18.26 -15.99
CA ASP A 361 -19.07 -19.56 -15.61
C ASP A 361 -19.49 -19.96 -14.19
N GLY A 362 -19.67 -19.01 -13.27
CA GLY A 362 -20.04 -19.28 -11.88
C GLY A 362 -21.54 -19.14 -11.62
N VAL A 363 -22.04 -17.91 -11.65
CA VAL A 363 -23.42 -17.57 -11.28
C VAL A 363 -24.39 -17.84 -12.44
N GLY A 364 -23.96 -17.64 -13.68
CA GLY A 364 -24.75 -17.86 -14.89
C GLY A 364 -25.13 -19.32 -15.14
N GLN A 365 -24.46 -20.28 -14.50
CA GLN A 365 -24.90 -21.68 -14.50
C GLN A 365 -26.20 -21.90 -13.71
N LYS A 366 -26.54 -20.99 -12.78
CA LYS A 366 -27.71 -21.13 -11.90
C LYS A 366 -28.93 -20.39 -12.43
N PHE A 367 -28.72 -19.28 -13.13
CA PHE A 367 -29.79 -18.47 -13.71
C PHE A 367 -29.30 -17.57 -14.85
N ASP A 368 -30.23 -17.05 -15.64
CA ASP A 368 -29.93 -16.15 -16.76
C ASP A 368 -29.62 -14.72 -16.28
N VAL A 369 -28.32 -14.44 -16.12
CA VAL A 369 -27.82 -13.14 -15.66
C VAL A 369 -28.21 -12.00 -16.60
N ILE A 370 -28.20 -12.22 -17.91
CA ILE A 370 -28.48 -11.16 -18.89
C ILE A 370 -29.94 -10.74 -18.78
N ARG A 371 -30.83 -11.73 -18.68
CA ARG A 371 -32.26 -11.49 -18.46
C ARG A 371 -32.53 -10.80 -17.13
N THR A 372 -31.90 -11.25 -16.04
CA THR A 372 -32.04 -10.61 -14.73
C THR A 372 -31.61 -9.13 -14.76
N LEU A 373 -30.48 -8.82 -15.41
CA LEU A 373 -30.02 -7.43 -15.56
C LEU A 373 -30.99 -6.61 -16.42
N HIS A 374 -31.52 -7.17 -17.51
CA HIS A 374 -32.48 -6.50 -18.37
C HIS A 374 -33.79 -6.15 -17.64
N GLU A 375 -34.33 -7.08 -16.85
CA GLU A 375 -35.62 -6.91 -16.16
C GLU A 375 -35.54 -6.02 -14.91
N ASN A 376 -34.36 -5.93 -14.28
CA ASN A 376 -34.22 -5.32 -12.95
C ASN A 376 -33.29 -4.09 -12.87
N MET A 377 -32.71 -3.64 -13.98
CA MET A 377 -31.85 -2.45 -14.05
C MET A 377 -32.46 -1.31 -14.86
N THR A 378 -32.56 -0.14 -14.24
CA THR A 378 -33.04 1.11 -14.86
C THR A 378 -31.88 1.91 -15.49
N GLU A 379 -32.20 2.93 -16.29
CA GLU A 379 -31.18 3.87 -16.82
C GLU A 379 -30.38 4.55 -15.70
N LYS A 380 -31.05 4.91 -14.61
CA LYS A 380 -30.43 5.48 -13.40
C LYS A 380 -29.41 4.52 -12.79
N ASP A 381 -29.73 3.23 -12.71
CA ASP A 381 -28.84 2.22 -12.14
C ASP A 381 -27.56 2.06 -12.98
N TRP A 382 -27.70 2.01 -14.31
CA TRP A 382 -26.55 1.91 -15.21
C TRP A 382 -25.66 3.13 -15.19
N LYS A 383 -26.23 4.34 -15.02
CA LYS A 383 -25.44 5.56 -14.83
C LYS A 383 -24.61 5.49 -13.55
N VAL A 384 -25.19 5.00 -12.45
CA VAL A 384 -24.45 4.78 -11.20
C VAL A 384 -23.33 3.78 -11.41
N VAL A 385 -23.59 2.65 -12.07
CA VAL A 385 -22.56 1.64 -12.36
C VAL A 385 -21.40 2.22 -13.16
N GLN A 386 -21.69 3.05 -14.17
CA GLN A 386 -20.65 3.72 -14.96
C GLN A 386 -19.83 4.71 -14.13
N GLU A 387 -20.46 5.50 -13.26
CA GLU A 387 -19.72 6.42 -12.39
C GLU A 387 -18.89 5.69 -11.32
N VAL A 388 -19.35 4.53 -10.83
CA VAL A 388 -18.53 3.68 -9.95
C VAL A 388 -17.29 3.19 -10.69
N TRP A 389 -17.42 2.74 -11.94
CA TRP A 389 -16.25 2.37 -12.76
C TRP A 389 -15.29 3.55 -12.97
N ASN A 390 -15.82 4.74 -13.26
CA ASN A 390 -15.00 5.95 -13.42
C ASN A 390 -14.23 6.27 -12.13
N LEU A 391 -14.89 6.15 -10.97
CA LEU A 391 -14.25 6.36 -9.67
C LEU A 391 -13.14 5.34 -9.41
N LEU A 392 -13.39 4.05 -9.69
CA LEU A 392 -12.39 3.00 -9.51
C LEU A 392 -11.19 3.18 -10.43
N ASP A 393 -11.40 3.73 -11.63
CA ASP A 393 -10.30 4.01 -12.57
C ASP A 393 -9.33 5.06 -12.04
N THR A 394 -9.78 5.98 -11.18
CA THR A 394 -8.90 6.98 -10.57
C THR A 394 -7.84 6.37 -9.65
N PHE A 395 -8.11 5.22 -9.03
CA PHE A 395 -7.13 4.51 -8.20
C PHE A 395 -6.08 3.77 -9.03
N TRP A 396 -6.43 3.39 -10.27
CA TRP A 396 -5.57 2.59 -11.12
C TRP A 396 -4.28 3.34 -11.46
N GLU A 397 -4.38 4.59 -11.89
CA GLU A 397 -3.21 5.39 -12.29
C GLU A 397 -2.25 5.60 -11.12
N GLU A 398 -2.77 5.93 -9.94
CA GLU A 398 -1.94 6.14 -8.74
C GLU A 398 -1.33 4.83 -8.22
N SER A 399 -2.08 3.72 -8.27
CA SER A 399 -1.57 2.40 -7.86
C SER A 399 -0.48 1.94 -8.82
N ALA A 400 -0.70 2.04 -10.13
CA ALA A 400 0.28 1.67 -11.15
C ALA A 400 1.57 2.50 -11.01
N ARG A 401 1.47 3.81 -10.79
CA ARG A 401 2.64 4.67 -10.51
C ARG A 401 3.37 4.27 -9.23
N THR A 402 2.65 3.88 -8.18
CA THR A 402 3.25 3.46 -6.90
C THR A 402 4.02 2.16 -7.07
N GLU A 403 3.45 1.21 -7.81
CA GLU A 403 4.07 -0.10 -8.09
C GLU A 403 5.26 0.06 -9.04
N GLU A 404 5.12 0.86 -10.12
CA GLU A 404 6.22 1.19 -11.02
C GLU A 404 7.37 1.93 -10.32
N ARG A 405 7.08 2.79 -9.33
CA ARG A 405 8.12 3.40 -8.50
C ARG A 405 8.88 2.36 -7.64
N LEU A 406 8.18 1.33 -7.19
CA LEU A 406 8.73 0.30 -6.28
C LEU A 406 9.50 -0.79 -7.04
N ASN A 407 8.85 -1.49 -7.97
CA ASN A 407 9.42 -2.64 -8.70
C ASN A 407 9.74 -2.32 -10.17
N GLY A 408 9.23 -1.19 -10.69
CA GLY A 408 9.35 -0.78 -12.10
C GLY A 408 8.72 -1.75 -13.10
N ALA A 409 7.81 -2.61 -12.63
CA ALA A 409 6.89 -3.37 -13.44
C ALA A 409 5.62 -2.53 -13.66
N HIS A 410 5.30 -2.27 -14.93
CA HIS A 410 4.05 -1.61 -15.28
C HIS A 410 2.93 -2.65 -15.19
N ILE A 411 2.01 -2.51 -14.23
CA ILE A 411 0.86 -3.39 -14.13
C ILE A 411 -0.03 -3.19 -15.36
N GLY A 412 -0.46 -4.27 -16.00
CA GLY A 412 -1.39 -4.20 -17.14
C GLY A 412 -2.80 -3.87 -16.68
N LYS A 413 -3.41 -2.81 -17.25
CA LYS A 413 -4.81 -2.44 -16.97
C LYS A 413 -5.74 -3.49 -17.60
N VAL A 414 -6.75 -3.93 -16.85
CA VAL A 414 -7.81 -4.76 -17.43
C VAL A 414 -8.62 -3.89 -18.40
N PRO A 415 -8.70 -4.25 -19.70
CA PRO A 415 -9.38 -3.41 -20.68
C PRO A 415 -10.88 -3.34 -20.39
N ALA A 416 -11.42 -2.12 -20.37
CA ALA A 416 -12.86 -1.89 -20.37
C ALA A 416 -13.45 -2.38 -21.70
N HIS A 417 -14.68 -2.87 -21.65
CA HIS A 417 -15.35 -3.38 -22.84
C HIS A 417 -16.70 -2.68 -23.02
N GLU A 418 -16.82 -1.93 -24.11
CA GLU A 418 -18.05 -1.23 -24.46
C GLU A 418 -19.16 -2.22 -24.81
N PHE A 419 -20.39 -1.92 -24.36
CA PHE A 419 -21.54 -2.77 -24.64
C PHE A 419 -22.83 -1.96 -24.63
N THR A 420 -23.82 -2.47 -25.37
CA THR A 420 -25.17 -1.91 -25.39
C THR A 420 -26.11 -2.87 -24.68
N ILE A 421 -26.93 -2.34 -23.76
CA ILE A 421 -27.95 -3.11 -23.05
C ILE A 421 -29.28 -2.38 -23.10
N LYS A 422 -30.37 -3.15 -23.22
CA LYS A 422 -31.73 -2.65 -23.05
C LYS A 422 -32.05 -2.61 -21.56
N THR A 423 -32.52 -1.46 -21.09
CA THR A 423 -32.91 -1.27 -19.69
C THR A 423 -34.32 -1.78 -19.43
N ALA A 424 -34.67 -1.99 -18.16
CA ALA A 424 -36.02 -2.31 -17.74
C ALA A 424 -37.05 -1.25 -18.19
N ASP A 425 -36.59 -0.01 -18.37
CA ASP A 425 -37.37 1.13 -18.88
C ASP A 425 -37.55 1.11 -20.41
N GLY A 426 -37.03 0.09 -21.11
CA GLY A 426 -37.14 -0.08 -22.56
C GLY A 426 -36.17 0.75 -23.40
N LYS A 427 -35.20 1.44 -22.78
CA LYS A 427 -34.20 2.26 -23.49
C LYS A 427 -32.92 1.47 -23.77
N GLU A 428 -32.29 1.71 -24.92
CA GLU A 428 -30.95 1.19 -25.21
C GLU A 428 -29.88 2.18 -24.71
N VAL A 429 -29.02 1.72 -23.80
CA VAL A 429 -27.91 2.51 -23.25
C VAL A 429 -26.60 1.87 -23.68
N THR A 430 -25.72 2.67 -24.27
CA THR A 430 -24.34 2.25 -24.59
C THR A 430 -23.42 2.71 -23.48
N LEU A 431 -22.73 1.75 -22.86
CA LEU A 431 -21.82 1.97 -21.75
C LEU A 431 -20.39 1.67 -22.18
N LYS A 432 -19.44 2.43 -21.66
CA LYS A 432 -18.02 2.22 -21.93
C LYS A 432 -17.48 0.98 -21.22
N GLY A 433 -18.17 0.54 -20.16
CA GLY A 433 -17.66 -0.49 -19.26
C GLY A 433 -16.63 0.08 -18.29
N GLY A 434 -15.97 -0.82 -17.57
CA GLY A 434 -14.92 -0.45 -16.63
C GLY A 434 -14.59 -1.54 -15.62
N TYR A 435 -13.52 -1.32 -14.87
CA TYR A 435 -13.00 -2.31 -13.93
C TYR A 435 -13.82 -2.35 -12.64
N TYR A 436 -14.12 -3.56 -12.15
CA TYR A 436 -14.65 -3.80 -10.81
C TYR A 436 -13.87 -4.95 -10.14
N PRO A 437 -13.53 -4.84 -8.85
CA PRO A 437 -12.85 -5.89 -8.10
C PRO A 437 -13.68 -7.18 -8.02
N LEU A 438 -13.11 -8.27 -8.53
CA LEU A 438 -13.73 -9.60 -8.44
C LEU A 438 -13.29 -10.29 -7.14
N ARG A 439 -14.26 -10.72 -6.34
CA ARG A 439 -14.06 -11.54 -5.14
C ARG A 439 -14.95 -12.78 -5.20
N TYR A 440 -14.47 -13.88 -4.63
CA TYR A 440 -15.23 -15.13 -4.53
C TYR A 440 -15.77 -15.33 -3.12
N ASN A 441 -16.87 -16.07 -3.01
CA ASN A 441 -17.50 -16.39 -1.73
C ASN A 441 -16.79 -17.60 -1.09
N ALA A 442 -16.09 -17.35 0.02
CA ALA A 442 -15.35 -18.37 0.76
C ALA A 442 -16.26 -19.43 1.41
N GLU A 443 -17.50 -19.08 1.79
CA GLU A 443 -18.43 -20.03 2.44
C GLU A 443 -18.99 -21.07 1.47
N LYS A 444 -18.85 -20.83 0.15
CA LYS A 444 -19.39 -21.69 -0.90
C LYS A 444 -18.32 -22.52 -1.62
N SER A 445 -17.03 -22.40 -1.26
CA SER A 445 -15.94 -23.15 -1.90
C SER A 445 -14.76 -23.35 -0.94
N SER A 446 -14.38 -24.61 -0.70
CA SER A 446 -13.24 -24.99 0.14
C SER A 446 -11.93 -24.37 -0.37
N ASN A 447 -11.67 -24.44 -1.68
CA ASN A 447 -10.43 -23.88 -2.26
C ASN A 447 -10.32 -22.36 -2.07
N VAL A 448 -11.45 -21.65 -2.09
CA VAL A 448 -11.48 -20.20 -1.80
C VAL A 448 -11.28 -19.96 -0.31
N GLN A 449 -11.93 -20.77 0.53
CA GLN A 449 -11.76 -20.73 1.98
C GLN A 449 -10.28 -20.92 2.36
N ASP A 450 -9.62 -21.93 1.81
CA ASP A 450 -8.20 -22.23 2.07
C ASP A 450 -7.31 -21.07 1.63
N LYS A 451 -7.52 -20.50 0.44
CA LYS A 451 -6.77 -19.32 -0.02
C LYS A 451 -7.01 -18.09 0.86
N THR A 452 -8.24 -17.86 1.30
CA THR A 452 -8.55 -16.74 2.21
C THR A 452 -7.98 -16.97 3.61
N ALA A 453 -7.95 -18.22 4.09
CA ALA A 453 -7.32 -18.59 5.35
C ALA A 453 -5.79 -18.46 5.27
N GLU A 454 -5.19 -18.81 4.13
CA GLU A 454 -3.77 -18.63 3.86
C GLU A 454 -3.41 -17.15 3.77
N GLU A 455 -4.20 -16.32 3.09
CA GLU A 455 -3.99 -14.87 3.05
C GLU A 455 -4.14 -14.24 4.45
N ALA A 456 -5.13 -14.69 5.23
CA ALA A 456 -5.30 -14.28 6.62
C ALA A 456 -4.12 -14.71 7.50
N ALA A 457 -3.63 -15.94 7.33
CA ALA A 457 -2.45 -16.46 8.03
C ALA A 457 -1.19 -15.68 7.65
N LYS A 458 -0.95 -15.44 6.35
CA LYS A 458 0.14 -14.54 5.90
C LYS A 458 0.01 -13.16 6.51
N GLY A 459 -1.22 -12.68 6.68
CA GLY A 459 -1.50 -11.41 7.35
C GLY A 459 -1.16 -11.42 8.84
N THR A 460 -1.16 -12.56 9.53
CA THR A 460 -0.86 -12.73 10.97
C THR A 460 0.60 -13.11 11.26
N MET A 461 1.38 -13.41 10.22
CA MET A 461 2.80 -13.75 10.37
C MET A 461 3.64 -12.55 10.83
N THR A 462 4.84 -12.86 11.35
CA THR A 462 5.85 -11.85 11.64
C THR A 462 6.75 -11.68 10.43
N GLY A 463 6.73 -10.50 9.80
CA GLY A 463 7.73 -10.12 8.80
C GLY A 463 7.18 -9.79 7.41
N ALA A 464 8.06 -9.87 6.40
CA ALA A 464 7.85 -9.26 5.09
C ALA A 464 6.66 -9.83 4.29
N GLN A 465 6.30 -11.10 4.54
CA GLN A 465 5.19 -11.78 3.85
C GLN A 465 3.84 -11.08 4.07
N VAL A 466 3.70 -10.36 5.18
CA VAL A 466 2.50 -9.60 5.53
C VAL A 466 2.21 -8.48 4.53
N PHE A 467 3.26 -7.90 3.93
CA PHE A 467 3.12 -6.82 2.94
C PHE A 467 2.56 -7.29 1.58
N GLY A 468 2.51 -8.61 1.34
CA GLY A 468 1.88 -9.20 0.15
C GLY A 468 0.34 -9.29 0.23
N THR A 469 -0.26 -9.09 1.42
CA THR A 469 -1.70 -9.23 1.64
C THR A 469 -2.52 -8.04 1.13
N LYS A 470 -3.83 -8.24 0.90
CA LYS A 470 -4.80 -7.18 0.51
C LYS A 470 -4.52 -6.49 -0.84
N ARG A 471 -3.61 -7.03 -1.65
CA ARG A 471 -3.16 -6.45 -2.93
C ARG A 471 -3.71 -7.15 -4.18
N GLY A 472 -4.75 -7.97 -4.05
CA GLY A 472 -5.36 -8.69 -5.18
C GLY A 472 -5.93 -7.83 -6.33
N HIS A 473 -6.00 -6.50 -6.17
CA HIS A 473 -6.38 -5.55 -7.23
C HIS A 473 -5.22 -5.16 -8.14
N THR A 474 -3.98 -5.39 -7.71
CA THR A 474 -2.75 -5.12 -8.49
C THR A 474 -2.30 -6.32 -9.32
N LYS A 475 -2.88 -7.50 -9.08
CA LYS A 475 -2.50 -8.75 -9.76
C LYS A 475 -3.24 -8.89 -11.09
N ALA A 476 -2.51 -9.33 -12.12
CA ALA A 476 -3.11 -9.78 -13.37
C ALA A 476 -4.09 -10.93 -13.11
N ARG A 477 -5.13 -11.02 -13.93
CA ARG A 477 -6.14 -12.08 -13.82
C ARG A 477 -5.67 -13.32 -14.57
N VAL A 478 -5.79 -14.48 -13.94
CA VAL A 478 -5.55 -15.77 -14.59
C VAL A 478 -6.55 -15.94 -15.72
N GLU A 479 -6.05 -16.20 -16.93
CA GLU A 479 -6.85 -16.57 -18.08
C GLU A 479 -7.06 -18.09 -18.07
N GLY A 480 -8.32 -18.55 -18.07
CA GLY A 480 -8.70 -19.96 -17.94
C GLY A 480 -10.12 -20.10 -17.39
N ASP A 481 -10.71 -21.30 -17.39
CA ASP A 481 -12.06 -21.52 -16.87
C ASP A 481 -12.03 -21.68 -15.34
N VAL A 482 -12.69 -20.77 -14.63
CA VAL A 482 -12.71 -20.75 -13.16
C VAL A 482 -14.17 -20.66 -12.73
N VAL A 483 -14.71 -21.81 -12.34
CA VAL A 483 -16.07 -21.97 -11.85
C VAL A 483 -16.06 -21.77 -10.34
N LEU A 484 -16.09 -20.50 -9.90
CA LEU A 484 -16.13 -20.14 -8.49
C LEU A 484 -17.28 -19.15 -8.22
N PRO A 485 -18.00 -19.29 -7.08
CA PRO A 485 -19.12 -18.43 -6.75
C PRO A 485 -18.62 -17.01 -6.44
N VAL A 486 -19.09 -16.03 -7.22
CA VAL A 486 -18.73 -14.60 -7.05
C VAL A 486 -19.43 -14.02 -5.81
N ARG A 487 -18.73 -13.17 -5.05
CA ARG A 487 -19.28 -12.41 -3.93
C ARG A 487 -19.98 -11.15 -4.46
N LEU A 488 -21.28 -11.04 -4.22
CA LEU A 488 -22.15 -10.00 -4.78
C LEU A 488 -22.65 -9.04 -3.69
N GLU A 489 -21.70 -8.42 -2.98
CA GLU A 489 -21.97 -7.50 -1.87
C GLU A 489 -21.22 -6.19 -2.05
N PHE A 490 -21.79 -5.07 -1.59
CA PHE A 490 -21.15 -3.75 -1.59
C PHE A 490 -19.89 -3.70 -0.71
N SER A 491 -19.75 -4.63 0.23
CA SER A 491 -18.52 -4.83 1.00
C SER A 491 -17.29 -4.97 0.10
N VAL A 492 -17.43 -5.59 -1.09
CA VAL A 492 -16.34 -5.74 -2.06
C VAL A 492 -15.85 -4.38 -2.60
N LEU A 493 -16.78 -3.45 -2.84
CA LEU A 493 -16.45 -2.09 -3.28
C LEU A 493 -15.76 -1.30 -2.16
N GLN A 494 -16.30 -1.37 -0.94
CA GLN A 494 -15.74 -0.69 0.23
C GLN A 494 -14.33 -1.20 0.56
N GLU A 495 -14.15 -2.53 0.60
CA GLU A 495 -12.86 -3.18 0.80
C GLU A 495 -11.87 -2.77 -0.29
N HIS A 496 -12.29 -2.68 -1.56
CA HIS A 496 -11.38 -2.29 -2.63
C HIS A 496 -10.93 -0.83 -2.54
N ILE A 497 -11.85 0.10 -2.27
CA ILE A 497 -11.53 1.52 -2.06
C ILE A 497 -10.51 1.67 -0.93
N TYR A 498 -10.75 0.98 0.18
CA TYR A 498 -9.84 0.97 1.31
C TYR A 498 -8.47 0.38 0.95
N ASN A 499 -8.44 -0.83 0.40
CA ASN A 499 -7.19 -1.52 0.08
C ASN A 499 -6.36 -0.78 -0.99
N ALA A 500 -7.02 -0.13 -1.95
CA ALA A 500 -6.34 0.68 -2.97
C ALA A 500 -5.74 1.95 -2.35
N ALA A 501 -6.51 2.69 -1.54
CA ALA A 501 -6.02 3.87 -0.82
C ALA A 501 -4.85 3.52 0.12
N HIS A 502 -4.98 2.42 0.88
CA HIS A 502 -3.94 1.91 1.76
C HIS A 502 -2.67 1.57 0.99
N ASN A 503 -2.78 0.88 -0.17
CA ASN A 503 -1.63 0.57 -1.00
C ASN A 503 -0.93 1.84 -1.51
N ILE A 504 -1.68 2.80 -2.07
CA ILE A 504 -1.14 4.07 -2.58
C ILE A 504 -0.45 4.92 -1.49
N ALA A 505 -0.93 4.82 -0.26
CA ALA A 505 -0.43 5.63 0.84
C ALA A 505 0.72 4.96 1.62
N PHE A 506 0.58 3.69 1.97
CA PHE A 506 1.51 2.99 2.86
C PHE A 506 2.57 2.16 2.15
N ARG A 507 2.40 1.76 0.88
CA ARG A 507 3.29 0.74 0.28
C ARG A 507 4.76 1.12 0.32
N ILE A 508 5.07 2.34 -0.12
CA ILE A 508 6.46 2.86 -0.12
C ILE A 508 6.95 3.11 1.31
N ALA A 509 6.11 3.73 2.15
CA ALA A 509 6.44 4.03 3.54
C ALA A 509 6.75 2.76 4.36
N ALA A 510 5.93 1.73 4.18
CA ALA A 510 6.07 0.42 4.81
C ALA A 510 7.34 -0.30 4.39
N ARG A 511 7.67 -0.26 3.10
CA ARG A 511 8.93 -0.78 2.58
C ARG A 511 10.13 -0.11 3.26
N ASP A 512 10.18 1.22 3.24
CA ASP A 512 11.35 1.97 3.72
C ASP A 512 11.53 1.86 5.25
N VAL A 513 10.45 1.96 6.02
CA VAL A 513 10.49 1.78 7.47
C VAL A 513 10.89 0.35 7.84
N TYR A 514 10.33 -0.65 7.16
CA TYR A 514 10.67 -2.05 7.42
C TYR A 514 12.12 -2.37 7.03
N ARG A 515 12.64 -1.79 5.93
CA ARG A 515 14.06 -1.92 5.55
C ARG A 515 15.00 -1.40 6.63
N ILE A 516 14.71 -0.24 7.23
CA ILE A 516 15.52 0.29 8.34
C ILE A 516 15.45 -0.64 9.55
N ILE A 517 14.24 -1.09 9.92
CA ILE A 517 14.05 -1.91 11.12
C ILE A 517 14.62 -3.32 10.93
N ASN A 518 14.55 -3.90 9.74
CA ASN A 518 15.06 -5.25 9.46
C ASN A 518 16.57 -5.30 9.21
N ASP A 519 17.25 -4.14 9.17
CA ASP A 519 18.70 -4.09 9.00
C ASP A 519 19.45 -4.64 10.21
N LYS A 520 20.52 -5.41 9.97
CA LYS A 520 21.32 -6.05 11.03
C LYS A 520 22.01 -5.02 11.95
N LYS A 521 22.46 -3.88 11.42
CA LYS A 521 23.07 -2.81 12.21
C LYS A 521 22.04 -2.17 13.12
N PHE A 522 20.81 -1.98 12.63
CA PHE A 522 19.70 -1.47 13.44
C PHE A 522 19.29 -2.47 14.53
N GLU A 523 19.15 -3.75 14.19
CA GLU A 523 18.87 -4.81 15.17
C GLU A 523 19.91 -4.83 16.28
N ALA A 524 21.20 -4.79 15.95
CA ALA A 524 22.28 -4.75 16.92
C ALA A 524 22.21 -3.48 17.79
N TYR A 525 22.06 -2.30 17.16
CA TYR A 525 21.96 -1.03 17.88
C TYR A 525 20.80 -1.01 18.89
N VAL A 526 19.61 -1.44 18.48
CA VAL A 526 18.43 -1.45 19.36
C VAL A 526 18.55 -2.54 20.42
N SER A 527 19.01 -3.74 20.05
CA SER A 527 19.11 -4.86 20.99
C SER A 527 20.13 -4.59 22.10
N SER A 528 21.31 -4.05 21.75
CA SER A 528 22.37 -3.79 22.72
C SER A 528 22.15 -2.53 23.56
N ASN A 529 21.42 -1.52 23.06
CA ASN A 529 21.16 -0.28 23.82
C ASN A 529 19.80 -0.26 24.53
N TYR A 530 18.75 -0.85 23.94
CA TYR A 530 17.37 -0.77 24.45
C TYR A 530 16.79 -2.12 24.87
N GLY A 531 17.38 -3.22 24.40
CA GLY A 531 16.99 -4.60 24.71
C GLY A 531 16.29 -5.29 23.54
N ARG A 532 16.52 -6.60 23.41
CA ARG A 532 15.91 -7.41 22.34
C ARG A 532 14.37 -7.42 22.33
N PRO A 533 13.65 -7.34 23.46
CA PRO A 533 12.19 -7.18 23.45
C PRO A 533 11.72 -5.91 22.73
N VAL A 534 12.46 -4.80 22.85
CA VAL A 534 12.15 -3.53 22.17
C VAL A 534 12.28 -3.68 20.66
N TYR A 535 13.36 -4.30 20.18
CA TYR A 535 13.53 -4.59 18.75
C TYR A 535 12.38 -5.45 18.20
N LYS A 536 12.02 -6.54 18.89
CA LYS A 536 10.89 -7.40 18.49
C LYS A 536 9.57 -6.62 18.43
N TYR A 537 9.33 -5.74 19.41
CA TYR A 537 8.17 -4.85 19.43
C TYR A 537 8.14 -3.91 18.22
N LEU A 538 9.26 -3.27 17.89
CA LEU A 538 9.36 -2.35 16.75
C LEU A 538 9.16 -3.07 15.42
N LYS A 539 9.75 -4.26 15.27
CA LYS A 539 9.58 -5.12 14.09
C LYS A 539 8.13 -5.54 13.91
N GLN A 540 7.46 -5.97 14.99
CA GLN A 540 6.03 -6.28 14.95
C GLN A 540 5.20 -5.03 14.65
N TRP A 541 5.55 -3.88 15.24
CA TRP A 541 4.83 -2.64 15.00
C TRP A 541 4.86 -2.22 13.53
N ALA A 542 6.02 -2.31 12.89
CA ALA A 542 6.18 -1.96 11.48
C ALA A 542 5.25 -2.77 10.57
N VAL A 543 5.01 -4.02 10.93
CA VAL A 543 4.15 -4.96 10.22
C VAL A 543 2.66 -4.70 10.52
N ASP A 544 2.30 -4.46 11.78
CA ASP A 544 0.92 -4.22 12.22
C ASP A 544 0.31 -2.95 11.63
N VAL A 545 1.14 -1.93 11.34
CA VAL A 545 0.69 -0.69 10.70
C VAL A 545 0.22 -0.93 9.26
N TRP A 546 0.80 -1.91 8.56
CA TRP A 546 0.36 -2.34 7.23
C TRP A 546 -0.82 -3.31 7.30
N ALA A 547 -0.65 -4.46 7.98
CA ALA A 547 -1.73 -5.42 8.14
C ALA A 547 -2.57 -5.06 9.35
N ILE A 548 -3.32 -3.96 9.22
CA ILE A 548 -4.24 -3.51 10.26
C ILE A 548 -5.08 -4.71 10.71
N PRO A 549 -4.96 -5.11 12.00
CA PRO A 549 -5.72 -6.21 12.59
C PRO A 549 -7.17 -6.09 12.16
N ALA A 550 -7.70 -7.09 11.45
CA ALA A 550 -9.08 -7.05 11.02
C ALA A 550 -9.99 -6.84 12.24
N ASP A 551 -11.01 -5.99 12.09
CA ASP A 551 -11.99 -5.66 13.14
C ASP A 551 -12.96 -6.83 13.44
N GLY A 552 -12.49 -8.08 13.32
CA GLY A 552 -13.29 -9.30 13.48
C GLY A 552 -14.25 -9.56 12.31
N THR A 553 -14.11 -8.83 11.21
CA THR A 553 -14.90 -8.97 9.97
C THR A 553 -14.27 -9.90 8.94
N ASP A 554 -13.11 -10.48 9.23
CA ASP A 554 -12.53 -11.48 8.35
C ASP A 554 -13.48 -12.67 8.24
N LEU A 555 -13.88 -13.01 7.01
CA LEU A 555 -14.69 -14.20 6.73
C LEU A 555 -14.01 -15.51 7.16
N ALA A 556 -12.69 -15.48 7.38
CA ALA A 556 -11.90 -16.59 7.92
C ALA A 556 -11.93 -16.70 9.46
N GLY A 557 -12.50 -15.71 10.17
CA GLY A 557 -12.67 -15.78 11.62
C GLY A 557 -13.75 -16.79 12.03
N SER A 558 -13.53 -17.51 13.13
CA SER A 558 -14.53 -18.45 13.66
C SER A 558 -15.85 -17.73 13.95
N ALA A 559 -16.98 -18.44 13.89
CA ALA A 559 -18.28 -17.85 14.22
C ALA A 559 -18.29 -17.15 15.60
N ILE A 560 -17.47 -17.67 16.54
CA ILE A 560 -17.25 -17.09 17.87
C ILE A 560 -16.55 -15.73 17.78
N SER A 561 -15.49 -15.57 16.99
CA SER A 561 -14.81 -14.26 16.88
C SER A 561 -15.71 -13.21 16.26
N ARG A 562 -16.55 -13.59 15.27
CA ARG A 562 -17.55 -12.68 14.68
C ARG A 562 -18.60 -12.26 15.70
N ALA A 563 -19.09 -13.20 16.51
CA ALA A 563 -20.02 -12.91 17.59
C ALA A 563 -19.42 -11.99 18.66
N LEU A 564 -18.16 -12.23 19.07
CA LEU A 564 -17.45 -11.37 20.02
C LEU A 564 -17.22 -9.96 19.48
N ALA A 565 -16.87 -9.81 18.20
CA ALA A 565 -16.71 -8.50 17.57
C ALA A 565 -18.04 -7.74 17.48
N ALA A 566 -19.12 -8.41 17.09
CA ALA A 566 -20.46 -7.82 17.07
C ALA A 566 -20.92 -7.42 18.48
N PHE A 567 -20.71 -8.30 19.47
CA PHE A 567 -21.00 -8.02 20.88
C PHE A 567 -20.21 -6.81 21.36
N ARG A 568 -18.91 -6.74 21.08
CA ARG A 568 -18.04 -5.61 21.47
C ARG A 568 -18.52 -4.29 20.88
N ARG A 569 -18.84 -4.23 19.59
CA ARG A 569 -19.35 -2.99 18.95
C ARG A 569 -20.67 -2.54 19.56
N ASN A 570 -21.58 -3.49 19.80
CA ASN A 570 -22.89 -3.19 20.37
C ASN A 570 -22.82 -2.84 21.88
N SER A 571 -21.97 -3.51 22.65
CA SER A 571 -21.76 -3.23 24.08
C SER A 571 -21.04 -1.91 24.30
N THR A 572 -20.09 -1.55 23.45
CA THR A 572 -19.43 -0.23 23.42
C THR A 572 -20.45 0.90 23.30
N MET A 573 -21.45 0.74 22.43
CA MET A 573 -22.58 1.68 22.31
C MET A 573 -23.50 1.65 23.54
N ALA A 574 -23.84 0.46 24.06
CA ALA A 574 -24.74 0.32 25.19
C ALA A 574 -24.14 0.83 26.53
N ILE A 575 -22.84 0.65 26.75
CA ILE A 575 -22.15 1.00 28.01
C ILE A 575 -21.83 2.51 28.06
N MET A 576 -21.47 3.11 26.92
CA MET A 576 -20.91 4.47 26.86
C MET A 576 -21.72 5.46 26.02
N GLY A 577 -22.59 4.98 25.14
CA GLY A 577 -23.47 5.86 24.37
C GLY A 577 -24.39 6.64 25.29
N TRP A 578 -24.49 7.96 25.08
CA TRP A 578 -25.30 8.90 25.86
C TRP A 578 -24.90 9.06 27.34
N ARG A 579 -23.84 8.38 27.81
CA ARG A 579 -23.37 8.51 29.19
C ARG A 579 -22.61 9.83 29.37
N MET A 580 -23.02 10.61 30.37
CA MET A 580 -22.41 11.91 30.66
C MET A 580 -21.14 11.83 31.52
N TRP A 581 -20.91 10.72 32.22
CA TRP A 581 -19.74 10.57 33.10
C TRP A 581 -18.39 10.70 32.36
N PRO A 582 -18.17 10.04 31.20
CA PRO A 582 -16.94 10.23 30.41
C PRO A 582 -16.78 11.67 29.87
N VAL A 583 -17.88 12.38 29.67
CA VAL A 583 -17.89 13.79 29.26
C VAL A 583 -17.35 14.70 30.37
N ILE A 584 -17.63 14.35 31.64
CA ILE A 584 -17.08 15.01 32.83
C ILE A 584 -15.61 14.63 33.03
N GLU A 585 -15.26 13.36 32.86
CA GLU A 585 -13.85 12.90 32.91
C GLU A 585 -13.00 13.63 31.87
N ASN A 586 -13.53 13.91 30.68
CA ASN A 586 -12.83 14.71 29.67
C ASN A 586 -12.47 16.13 30.14
N VAL A 587 -13.18 16.72 31.11
CA VAL A 587 -12.80 18.02 31.70
C VAL A 587 -11.46 17.90 32.45
N SER A 588 -11.17 16.75 33.05
CA SER A 588 -9.87 16.48 33.68
C SER A 588 -8.71 16.47 32.67
N ASN A 589 -9.00 16.31 31.36
CA ASN A 589 -7.99 16.38 30.30
C ASN A 589 -7.34 17.77 30.18
N ILE A 590 -7.89 18.80 30.82
CA ILE A 590 -7.22 20.10 30.93
C ILE A 590 -5.85 19.97 31.61
N ALA A 591 -5.67 19.04 32.54
CA ALA A 591 -4.39 18.87 33.23
C ALA A 591 -3.29 18.35 32.30
N PRO A 592 -3.51 17.29 31.49
CA PRO A 592 -2.63 16.94 30.37
C PRO A 592 -2.36 18.09 29.39
N VAL A 593 -3.37 18.91 29.04
CA VAL A 593 -3.18 20.08 28.16
C VAL A 593 -2.23 21.10 28.81
N VAL A 594 -2.39 21.36 30.10
CA VAL A 594 -1.54 22.24 30.89
C VAL A 594 -0.11 21.71 30.99
N ASP A 595 0.06 20.40 31.14
CA ASP A 595 1.36 19.72 31.13
C ASP A 595 2.06 19.89 29.76
N LYS A 596 1.31 19.73 28.65
CA LYS A 596 1.85 19.82 27.28
C LYS A 596 2.17 21.25 26.83
N LEU A 597 1.28 22.22 27.10
CA LEU A 597 1.41 23.60 26.60
C LEU A 597 2.00 24.57 27.65
N GLY A 598 1.97 24.20 28.92
CA GLY A 598 2.15 25.10 30.05
C GLY A 598 0.86 25.84 30.43
N ALA A 599 0.67 26.09 31.73
CA ALA A 599 -0.58 26.62 32.29
C ALA A 599 -1.07 27.93 31.63
N LYS A 600 -0.17 28.89 31.40
CA LYS A 600 -0.52 30.20 30.81
C LYS A 600 -1.01 30.05 29.37
N ARG A 601 -0.32 29.26 28.55
CA ARG A 601 -0.67 29.04 27.14
C ARG A 601 -1.93 28.19 26.99
N ALA A 602 -2.08 27.16 27.83
CA ALA A 602 -3.29 26.36 27.88
C ALA A 602 -4.53 27.23 28.18
N LEU A 603 -4.44 28.10 29.18
CA LEU A 603 -5.51 29.04 29.52
C LEU A 603 -5.82 30.01 28.36
N GLN A 604 -4.79 30.59 27.75
CA GLN A 604 -4.95 31.48 26.58
C GLN A 604 -5.60 30.77 25.39
N ALA A 605 -5.20 29.53 25.11
CA ALA A 605 -5.75 28.74 24.01
C ALA A 605 -7.23 28.42 24.24
N VAL A 606 -7.61 28.02 25.45
CA VAL A 606 -9.01 27.75 25.82
C VAL A 606 -9.86 29.02 25.75
N ILE A 607 -9.36 30.16 26.25
CA ILE A 607 -10.05 31.45 26.14
C ILE A 607 -10.21 31.87 24.67
N ALA A 608 -9.16 31.74 23.86
CA ALA A 608 -9.21 32.06 22.43
C ALA A 608 -10.24 31.19 21.70
N PHE A 609 -10.35 29.91 22.05
CA PHE A 609 -11.38 29.01 21.53
C PHE A 609 -12.79 29.39 21.99
N ALA A 610 -12.97 29.80 23.24
CA ALA A 610 -14.26 30.28 23.73
C ALA A 610 -14.72 31.56 23.00
N LEU A 611 -13.79 32.47 22.69
CA LEU A 611 -14.07 33.71 21.97
C LEU A 611 -14.28 33.51 20.45
N HIS A 612 -13.49 32.62 19.82
CA HIS A 612 -13.50 32.40 18.37
C HIS A 612 -13.58 30.90 17.97
N PRO A 613 -14.63 30.18 18.40
CA PRO A 613 -14.69 28.72 18.22
C PRO A 613 -14.78 28.30 16.75
N LYS A 614 -15.54 29.04 15.93
CA LYS A 614 -15.72 28.72 14.50
C LYS A 614 -14.41 28.86 13.73
N THR A 615 -13.67 29.94 13.96
CA THR A 615 -12.41 30.24 13.25
C THR A 615 -11.35 29.20 13.58
N LEU A 616 -11.16 28.89 14.87
CA LEU A 616 -10.16 27.92 15.31
C LEU A 616 -10.51 26.47 14.92
N LEU A 617 -11.80 26.15 14.81
CA LEU A 617 -12.26 24.86 14.30
C LEU A 617 -12.05 24.73 12.78
N VAL A 618 -12.23 25.81 12.01
CA VAL A 618 -11.89 25.82 10.59
C VAL A 618 -10.37 25.72 10.39
N MET A 619 -9.60 26.41 11.23
CA MET A 619 -8.14 26.35 11.21
C MET A 619 -7.61 24.95 11.54
N SER A 620 -8.16 24.28 12.55
CA SER A 620 -7.73 22.91 12.89
C SER A 620 -8.04 21.89 11.80
N LYS A 621 -9.08 22.12 10.98
CA LYS A 621 -9.40 21.26 9.82
C LYS A 621 -8.36 21.28 8.70
N LYS A 622 -7.33 22.13 8.77
CA LYS A 622 -6.13 21.99 7.94
C LYS A 622 -5.45 20.65 8.17
N SER A 623 -5.53 20.12 9.39
CA SER A 623 -5.16 18.75 9.69
C SER A 623 -6.30 17.80 9.32
N ILE A 624 -5.99 16.80 8.50
CA ILE A 624 -6.92 15.71 8.18
C ILE A 624 -7.21 14.87 9.43
N PHE A 625 -6.23 14.74 10.33
CA PHE A 625 -6.40 14.08 11.62
C PHE A 625 -7.47 14.81 12.47
N MET A 626 -7.39 16.14 12.58
CA MET A 626 -8.39 16.94 13.30
C MET A 626 -9.74 16.99 12.58
N ALA A 627 -9.74 17.05 11.25
CA ALA A 627 -10.97 16.99 10.46
C ALA A 627 -11.74 15.68 10.69
N ASN A 628 -11.02 14.57 10.86
CA ASN A 628 -11.56 13.24 11.13
C ASN A 628 -11.49 12.83 12.60
N ARG A 629 -11.22 13.76 13.54
CA ARG A 629 -10.99 13.45 14.96
C ARG A 629 -12.10 12.62 15.58
N ILE A 630 -13.35 12.92 15.25
CA ILE A 630 -14.52 12.17 15.76
C ILE A 630 -14.45 10.68 15.40
N ASN A 631 -13.99 10.35 14.18
CA ASN A 631 -13.89 8.99 13.70
C ASN A 631 -12.61 8.28 14.14
N ASN A 632 -11.58 9.04 14.50
CA ASN A 632 -10.25 8.55 14.86
C ASN A 632 -9.90 8.72 16.35
N MET A 633 -10.86 9.14 17.18
CA MET A 633 -10.68 9.32 18.62
C MET A 633 -10.51 7.97 19.32
N GLU A 634 -11.35 7.01 18.97
CA GLU A 634 -11.33 5.66 19.51
C GLU A 634 -11.60 4.69 18.37
N ARG A 635 -10.94 3.52 18.40
CA ARG A 635 -11.09 2.49 17.36
C ARG A 635 -12.56 2.11 17.15
N ASP A 636 -13.34 2.14 18.23
CA ASP A 636 -14.68 1.59 18.32
C ASP A 636 -15.81 2.64 18.20
N VAL A 637 -15.47 3.92 17.98
CA VAL A 637 -16.43 5.06 17.92
C VAL A 637 -16.67 5.58 16.49
N ARG A 638 -16.17 4.87 15.47
CA ARG A 638 -16.28 5.26 14.05
C ARG A 638 -17.74 5.48 13.61
N ARG A 639 -18.04 6.65 13.05
CA ARG A 639 -19.34 6.90 12.40
C ARG A 639 -19.40 6.15 11.08
N ASP A 640 -20.48 5.41 10.90
CA ASP A 640 -20.82 4.80 9.62
C ASP A 640 -21.51 5.85 8.73
N SER A 641 -21.18 5.86 7.45
CA SER A 641 -21.79 6.79 6.48
C SER A 641 -23.24 6.44 6.15
N HIS A 642 -23.71 5.25 6.54
CA HIS A 642 -25.04 4.71 6.21
C HIS A 642 -25.32 4.70 4.70
N THR A 643 -24.27 4.78 3.86
CA THR A 643 -24.42 4.90 2.41
C THR A 643 -25.04 3.64 1.83
N PHE A 644 -24.56 2.48 2.29
CA PHE A 644 -24.96 1.16 1.81
C PHE A 644 -25.89 0.40 2.75
N ASP A 645 -25.87 0.73 4.05
CA ASP A 645 -26.68 0.10 5.09
C ASP A 645 -27.48 1.10 5.93
N PRO A 646 -28.37 1.91 5.31
CA PRO A 646 -29.21 2.81 6.08
C PRO A 646 -30.20 2.00 6.94
N THR A 647 -30.40 2.45 8.17
CA THR A 647 -31.39 1.93 9.11
C THR A 647 -32.48 2.98 9.37
N TYR A 648 -33.38 2.74 10.32
CA TYR A 648 -34.43 3.70 10.66
C TYR A 648 -33.84 4.99 11.24
N LYS A 649 -34.34 6.15 10.79
CA LYS A 649 -33.84 7.49 11.20
C LYS A 649 -33.69 7.66 12.72
N PRO A 650 -34.65 7.23 13.57
CA PRO A 650 -34.48 7.35 15.02
C PRO A 650 -33.34 6.49 15.57
N LEU A 651 -33.16 5.28 15.04
CA LEU A 651 -32.08 4.37 15.46
C LEU A 651 -30.72 4.93 15.04
N GLU A 652 -30.60 5.44 13.81
CA GLU A 652 -29.39 6.13 13.36
C GLU A 652 -29.13 7.39 14.18
N PHE A 653 -30.15 8.19 14.47
CA PHE A 653 -29.99 9.39 15.29
C PHE A 653 -29.46 9.02 16.69
N LEU A 654 -30.00 7.96 17.30
CA LEU A 654 -29.52 7.45 18.58
C LEU A 654 -28.07 6.98 18.51
N ARG A 655 -27.69 6.24 17.45
CA ARG A 655 -26.33 5.74 17.22
C ARG A 655 -25.33 6.86 16.94
N ASP A 656 -25.66 7.76 16.03
CA ASP A 656 -24.77 8.81 15.53
C ASP A 656 -24.56 9.93 16.55
N ASN A 657 -25.55 10.16 17.42
CA ASN A 657 -25.48 11.16 18.49
C ASN A 657 -25.07 10.55 19.84
N ALA A 658 -24.94 9.23 19.95
CA ALA A 658 -24.51 8.54 21.18
C ALA A 658 -23.23 9.14 21.77
N TYR A 659 -22.28 9.54 20.93
CA TYR A 659 -20.99 10.10 21.35
C TYR A 659 -20.87 11.61 21.12
N ARG A 660 -21.97 12.32 20.84
CA ARG A 660 -21.91 13.74 20.46
C ARG A 660 -21.40 14.64 21.59
N ALA A 661 -21.84 14.40 22.83
CA ALA A 661 -21.37 15.14 23.99
C ALA A 661 -19.88 14.87 24.29
N LEU A 662 -19.45 13.62 24.16
CA LEU A 662 -18.05 13.21 24.30
C LEU A 662 -17.18 13.86 23.22
N SER A 663 -17.63 13.82 21.97
CA SER A 663 -16.93 14.46 20.83
C SER A 663 -16.84 15.98 20.99
N PHE A 664 -17.89 16.61 21.51
CA PHE A 664 -17.92 18.05 21.73
C PHE A 664 -16.91 18.47 22.80
N THR A 665 -16.85 17.75 23.92
CA THR A 665 -15.88 18.05 24.99
C THR A 665 -14.44 17.73 24.62
N ASP A 666 -14.20 16.65 23.85
CA ASP A 666 -12.88 16.40 23.25
C ASP A 666 -12.47 17.58 22.37
N LEU A 667 -13.31 18.00 21.41
CA LEU A 667 -13.02 19.13 20.53
C LEU A 667 -12.82 20.45 21.28
N ALA A 668 -13.55 20.67 22.38
CA ALA A 668 -13.41 21.87 23.18
C ALA A 668 -12.02 22.04 23.80
N LEU A 669 -11.27 20.94 23.98
CA LEU A 669 -9.90 20.96 24.51
C LEU A 669 -8.86 20.62 23.44
N SER A 670 -9.16 19.75 22.47
CA SER A 670 -8.24 19.33 21.41
C SER A 670 -8.05 20.42 20.34
N VAL A 671 -9.09 21.17 19.96
CA VAL A 671 -8.97 22.29 19.02
C VAL A 671 -8.06 23.41 19.55
N PRO A 672 -8.23 23.94 20.77
CA PRO A 672 -7.30 24.94 21.29
C PRO A 672 -5.88 24.39 21.44
N THR A 673 -5.74 23.12 21.85
CA THR A 673 -4.43 22.48 21.99
C THR A 673 -3.69 22.43 20.66
N TRP A 674 -4.39 21.98 19.61
CA TRP A 674 -3.86 21.91 18.25
C TRP A 674 -3.45 23.28 17.72
N ASN A 675 -4.32 24.28 17.84
CA ASN A 675 -4.05 25.63 17.32
C ASN A 675 -2.86 26.29 18.04
N SER A 676 -2.76 26.10 19.37
CA SER A 676 -1.63 26.60 20.14
C SER A 676 -0.30 25.98 19.69
N ALA A 677 -0.27 24.65 19.55
CA ALA A 677 0.92 23.93 19.08
C ALA A 677 1.29 24.29 17.63
N TYR A 678 0.30 24.39 16.74
CA TYR A 678 0.50 24.81 15.36
C TYR A 678 1.11 26.22 15.27
N ASN A 679 0.55 27.19 16.02
CA ASN A 679 1.02 28.58 16.00
C ASN A 679 2.44 28.72 16.54
N GLU A 680 2.86 27.85 17.45
CA GLU A 680 4.24 27.82 17.94
C GLU A 680 5.19 27.12 16.95
N ALA A 681 4.75 26.05 16.31
CA ALA A 681 5.58 25.24 15.42
C ALA A 681 5.83 25.91 14.07
N PHE A 682 4.83 26.62 13.52
CA PHE A 682 4.91 27.18 12.17
C PHE A 682 6.09 28.15 11.95
N PRO A 683 6.34 29.16 12.82
CA PRO A 683 7.49 30.05 12.65
C PRO A 683 8.83 29.32 12.77
N LYS A 684 8.93 28.35 13.69
CA LYS A 684 10.15 27.55 13.90
C LYS A 684 10.44 26.66 12.70
N ALA A 685 9.40 26.00 12.16
CA ALA A 685 9.51 25.16 10.97
C ALA A 685 9.92 25.98 9.74
N LEU A 686 9.34 27.16 9.57
CA LEU A 686 9.69 28.05 8.46
C LEU A 686 11.15 28.52 8.55
N ALA A 687 11.61 28.90 9.74
CA ALA A 687 13.01 29.28 9.98
C ALA A 687 13.97 28.11 9.66
N GLN A 688 13.67 26.91 10.16
CA GLN A 688 14.47 25.72 9.91
C GLN A 688 14.53 25.36 8.42
N ILE A 689 13.40 25.44 7.70
CA ILE A 689 13.36 25.16 6.26
C ILE A 689 14.15 26.21 5.47
N ASN A 690 14.14 27.47 5.92
CA ASN A 690 14.97 28.50 5.28
C ASN A 690 16.46 28.17 5.42
N GLU A 691 16.91 27.77 6.61
CA GLU A 691 18.29 27.35 6.87
C GLU A 691 18.67 26.10 6.07
N GLU A 692 17.81 25.06 6.06
CA GLU A 692 18.00 23.84 5.28
C GLU A 692 18.10 24.15 3.76
N ASN A 693 17.24 25.04 3.25
CA ASN A 693 17.24 25.43 1.85
C ASN A 693 18.49 26.22 1.45
N GLU A 694 18.98 27.11 2.33
CA GLU A 694 20.25 27.81 2.12
C GLU A 694 21.44 26.86 2.16
N ALA A 695 21.45 25.90 3.09
CA ALA A 695 22.47 24.87 3.16
C ALA A 695 22.49 24.01 1.89
N ASN A 696 21.32 23.55 1.43
CA ASN A 696 21.21 22.76 0.19
C ASN A 696 21.72 23.53 -1.04
N LYS A 697 21.40 24.83 -1.14
CA LYS A 697 21.94 25.69 -2.21
C LYS A 697 23.47 25.80 -2.15
N ARG A 698 24.04 25.94 -0.95
CA ARG A 698 25.51 25.99 -0.78
C ARG A 698 26.15 24.66 -1.17
N THR A 699 25.62 23.53 -0.70
CA THR A 699 26.11 22.19 -1.05
C THR A 699 26.09 21.96 -2.56
N TYR A 700 25.02 22.39 -3.24
CA TYR A 700 24.93 22.32 -4.71
C TYR A 700 25.99 23.18 -5.40
N GLN A 701 26.16 24.43 -4.95
CA GLN A 701 27.17 25.34 -5.50
C GLN A 701 28.60 24.84 -5.27
N GLU A 702 28.91 24.32 -4.08
CA GLU A 702 30.21 23.74 -3.76
C GLU A 702 30.51 22.51 -4.62
N ALA A 703 29.54 21.60 -4.77
CA ALA A 703 29.68 20.45 -5.65
C ALA A 703 29.85 20.85 -7.12
N GLN A 704 29.12 21.87 -7.58
CA GLN A 704 29.22 22.39 -8.94
C GLN A 704 30.59 23.02 -9.20
N ASN A 705 31.07 23.87 -8.28
CA ASN A 705 32.39 24.48 -8.35
C ASN A 705 33.48 23.42 -8.36
N ARG A 706 33.36 22.37 -7.52
CA ARG A 706 34.34 21.28 -7.48
C ARG A 706 34.43 20.52 -8.80
N VAL A 707 33.30 20.28 -9.47
CA VAL A 707 33.27 19.67 -10.81
C VAL A 707 33.93 20.59 -11.84
N HIS A 708 33.69 21.90 -11.78
CA HIS A 708 34.33 22.86 -12.68
C HIS A 708 35.85 22.97 -12.47
N GLU A 709 36.31 23.01 -11.21
CA GLU A 709 37.72 23.00 -10.85
C GLU A 709 38.42 21.75 -11.37
N LEU A 710 37.89 20.56 -11.06
CA LEU A 710 38.47 19.29 -11.50
C LEU A 710 38.47 19.15 -13.03
N ARG A 711 37.46 19.70 -13.71
CA ARG A 711 37.44 19.75 -15.18
C ARG A 711 38.57 20.61 -15.74
N ALA A 712 38.84 21.76 -15.12
CA ALA A 712 39.95 22.63 -15.49
C ALA A 712 41.30 21.96 -15.22
N GLU A 713 41.48 21.35 -14.03
CA GLU A 713 42.70 20.60 -13.68
C GLU A 713 42.98 19.45 -14.66
N VAL A 714 41.96 18.67 -15.04
CA VAL A 714 42.11 17.58 -16.03
C VAL A 714 42.45 18.14 -17.42
N TYR A 715 41.89 19.29 -17.80
CA TYR A 715 42.21 19.94 -19.06
C TYR A 715 43.66 20.44 -19.10
N ASP A 716 44.11 21.11 -18.04
CA ASP A 716 45.48 21.62 -17.92
C ASP A 716 46.51 20.48 -17.91
N LEU A 717 46.23 19.39 -17.18
CA LEU A 717 47.08 18.19 -17.19
C LEU A 717 47.15 17.51 -18.57
N ARG A 718 46.03 17.48 -19.31
CA ARG A 718 46.02 16.95 -20.69
C ARG A 718 46.84 17.81 -21.63
N ARG A 719 46.79 19.13 -21.46
CA ARG A 719 47.63 20.08 -22.21
C ARG A 719 49.11 19.92 -21.86
N GLU A 720 49.46 19.76 -20.59
CA GLU A 720 50.85 19.48 -20.17
C GLU A 720 51.38 18.16 -20.75
N MET A 721 50.53 17.14 -20.87
CA MET A 721 50.87 15.86 -21.50
C MET A 721 51.11 15.98 -23.02
N GLU A 722 50.44 16.91 -23.71
CA GLU A 722 50.71 17.22 -25.11
C GLU A 722 52.05 17.95 -25.29
N GLU A 723 52.49 18.73 -24.29
CA GLU A 723 53.75 19.47 -24.30
C GLU A 723 54.95 18.64 -23.79
N LYS A 724 54.75 17.67 -22.89
CA LYS A 724 55.80 16.84 -22.28
C LYS A 724 55.41 15.36 -22.23
N VAL A 725 56.27 14.49 -22.78
CA VAL A 725 56.07 13.03 -22.75
C VAL A 725 56.61 12.45 -21.44
N ASP A 726 55.79 12.50 -20.39
CA ASP A 726 56.08 11.92 -19.06
C ASP A 726 55.02 10.85 -18.71
N PRO A 727 55.43 9.58 -18.46
CA PRO A 727 54.51 8.50 -18.08
C PRO A 727 53.73 8.76 -16.78
N SER A 728 54.28 9.55 -15.84
CA SER A 728 53.64 9.84 -14.54
C SER A 728 52.44 10.78 -14.64
N LEU A 729 52.39 11.60 -15.70
CA LEU A 729 51.26 12.48 -16.00
C LEU A 729 50.00 11.68 -16.34
N GLN A 730 50.15 10.50 -16.96
CA GLN A 730 49.03 9.64 -17.32
C GLN A 730 48.36 9.01 -16.09
N GLU A 731 49.14 8.66 -15.06
CA GLU A 731 48.60 8.20 -13.77
C GLU A 731 47.88 9.32 -13.01
N ARG A 732 48.44 10.54 -13.03
CA ARG A 732 47.82 11.73 -12.43
C ARG A 732 46.50 12.10 -13.10
N ILE A 733 46.42 12.02 -14.43
CA ILE A 733 45.17 12.24 -15.18
C ILE A 733 44.13 11.19 -14.78
N ARG A 734 44.49 9.89 -14.72
CA ARG A 734 43.54 8.84 -14.29
C ARG A 734 43.05 9.04 -12.86
N ALA A 735 43.92 9.44 -11.94
CA ALA A 735 43.54 9.75 -10.56
C ALA A 735 42.56 10.93 -10.50
N LYS A 736 42.83 12.00 -11.27
CA LYS A 736 41.97 13.18 -11.35
C LYS A 736 40.65 12.93 -12.08
N GLU A 737 40.64 12.06 -13.09
CA GLU A 737 39.39 11.60 -13.73
C GLU A 737 38.52 10.79 -12.78
N LYS A 738 39.13 10.01 -11.88
CA LYS A 738 38.39 9.32 -10.81
C LYS A 738 37.79 10.33 -9.81
N GLU A 739 38.57 11.32 -9.35
CA GLU A 739 38.06 12.41 -8.51
C GLU A 739 36.95 13.19 -9.20
N PHE A 740 37.08 13.46 -10.51
CA PHE A 740 36.06 14.13 -11.32
C PHE A 740 34.76 13.32 -11.40
N ALA A 741 34.87 11.99 -11.58
CA ALA A 741 33.71 11.10 -11.56
C ALA A 741 33.02 11.08 -10.17
N GLU A 742 33.80 11.06 -9.08
CA GLU A 742 33.29 11.13 -7.71
C GLU A 742 32.61 12.49 -7.41
N ALA A 743 33.20 13.59 -7.88
CA ALA A 743 32.61 14.93 -7.77
C ALA A 743 31.33 15.07 -8.61
N GLY A 744 31.27 14.44 -9.79
CA GLY A 744 30.04 14.36 -10.59
C GLY A 744 28.90 13.66 -9.87
N ILE A 745 29.19 12.58 -9.14
CA ILE A 745 28.22 11.88 -8.29
C ILE A 745 27.79 12.76 -7.11
N ALA A 746 28.74 13.45 -6.47
CA ALA A 746 28.42 14.38 -5.39
C ALA A 746 27.50 15.51 -5.86
N LEU A 747 27.72 16.02 -7.09
CA LEU A 747 26.85 17.01 -7.73
C LEU A 747 25.46 16.44 -8.06
N GLU A 748 25.37 15.21 -8.56
CA GLU A 748 24.09 14.54 -8.79
C GLU A 748 23.29 14.40 -7.48
N ARG A 749 23.93 13.93 -6.41
CA ARG A 749 23.34 13.85 -5.06
C ARG A 749 22.94 15.23 -4.52
N ALA A 750 23.78 16.25 -4.72
CA ALA A 750 23.46 17.61 -4.31
C ALA A 750 22.29 18.20 -5.12
N GLY A 751 22.14 17.81 -6.39
CA GLY A 751 21.01 18.17 -7.25
C GLY A 751 19.70 17.47 -6.87
N GLU A 752 19.78 16.34 -6.16
CA GLU A 752 18.61 15.65 -5.61
C GLU A 752 18.11 16.26 -4.29
N LEU A 753 18.92 17.11 -3.64
CA LEU A 753 18.49 17.82 -2.42
C LEU A 753 17.36 18.80 -2.75
N PRO A 754 16.31 18.86 -1.92
CA PRO A 754 15.18 19.74 -2.20
C PRO A 754 15.59 21.21 -2.04
N ILE A 755 15.47 21.97 -3.12
CA ILE A 755 15.61 23.43 -3.13
C ILE A 755 14.22 24.02 -3.39
N TYR A 756 13.61 24.55 -2.34
CA TYR A 756 12.22 25.00 -2.37
C TYR A 756 12.09 26.46 -2.81
N ASP A 757 11.05 26.73 -3.61
CA ASP A 757 10.56 28.09 -3.83
C ASP A 757 9.87 28.66 -2.57
N GLU A 758 9.48 29.93 -2.57
CA GLU A 758 8.80 30.52 -1.41
C GLU A 758 7.48 29.83 -1.05
N ALA A 759 6.66 29.46 -2.05
CA ALA A 759 5.38 28.81 -1.82
C ALA A 759 5.54 27.38 -1.28
N GLU A 760 6.53 26.64 -1.78
CA GLU A 760 6.91 25.30 -1.34
C GLU A 760 7.46 25.30 0.06
N ARG A 761 8.30 26.29 0.43
CA ARG A 761 8.77 26.45 1.81
C ARG A 761 7.61 26.65 2.77
N ILE A 762 6.65 27.49 2.42
CA ILE A 762 5.45 27.73 3.23
C ILE A 762 4.62 26.44 3.36
N ARG A 763 4.41 25.70 2.26
CA ARG A 763 3.68 24.42 2.27
C ARG A 763 4.36 23.38 3.16
N GLU A 764 5.68 23.25 3.08
CA GLU A 764 6.44 22.31 3.90
C GLU A 764 6.45 22.74 5.38
N ALA A 765 6.56 24.04 5.67
CA ALA A 765 6.45 24.58 7.02
C ALA A 765 5.05 24.33 7.62
N GLU A 766 4.01 24.52 6.81
CA GLU A 766 2.63 24.21 7.18
C GLU A 766 2.48 22.72 7.49
N MET A 767 3.06 21.83 6.67
CA MET A 767 3.04 20.38 6.94
C MET A 767 3.71 20.03 8.27
N ARG A 768 4.92 20.56 8.55
CA ARG A 768 5.62 20.32 9.83
C ARG A 768 4.83 20.87 11.02
N ALA A 769 4.18 22.03 10.86
CA ALA A 769 3.35 22.63 11.91
C ALA A 769 2.06 21.83 12.18
N VAL A 770 1.43 21.32 11.11
CA VAL A 770 0.27 20.41 11.21
C VAL A 770 0.65 19.15 11.99
N GLN A 771 1.79 18.53 11.67
CA GLN A 771 2.30 17.36 12.39
C GLN A 771 2.56 17.65 13.86
N ALA A 772 3.12 18.82 14.19
CA ALA A 772 3.32 19.23 15.58
C ALA A 772 2.00 19.42 16.34
N GLY A 773 0.99 20.00 15.69
CA GLY A 773 -0.37 20.12 16.22
C GLY A 773 -1.02 18.75 16.47
N ASP A 774 -0.90 17.85 15.50
CA ASP A 774 -1.44 16.48 15.58
C ASP A 774 -0.76 15.67 16.69
N ALA A 775 0.57 15.78 16.79
CA ALA A 775 1.34 15.16 17.87
C ALA A 775 0.92 15.70 19.25
N ALA A 776 0.70 17.01 19.40
CA ALA A 776 0.24 17.58 20.67
C ALA A 776 -1.12 17.04 21.10
N VAL A 777 -2.06 16.88 20.17
CA VAL A 777 -3.37 16.28 20.47
C VAL A 777 -3.24 14.79 20.78
N ARG A 778 -2.45 14.03 20.02
CA ARG A 778 -2.25 12.60 20.23
C ARG A 778 -1.57 12.27 21.56
N ASP A 779 -0.61 13.09 21.98
CA ASP A 779 0.08 12.97 23.26
C ASP A 779 -0.83 13.26 24.44
N THR A 780 -1.84 14.11 24.24
CA THR A 780 -2.71 14.60 25.31
C THR A 780 -4.01 13.78 25.41
N PHE A 781 -4.61 13.45 24.28
CA PHE A 781 -5.94 12.82 24.18
C PHE A 781 -5.92 11.43 23.53
N GLY A 782 -4.77 10.98 23.02
CA GLY A 782 -4.65 9.70 22.31
C GLY A 782 -5.25 9.70 20.91
N SER A 783 -5.11 8.57 20.21
CA SER A 783 -5.75 8.30 18.92
C SER A 783 -6.10 6.82 18.80
N GLY A 784 -7.19 6.53 18.10
CA GLY A 784 -7.59 5.18 17.66
C GLY A 784 -6.89 4.70 16.38
N GLN A 785 -5.90 5.43 15.86
CA GLN A 785 -5.13 5.01 14.68
C GLN A 785 -4.13 3.90 15.04
N THR A 786 -4.04 2.86 14.21
CA THR A 786 -3.19 1.68 14.47
C THR A 786 -1.72 2.02 14.75
N LYS A 787 -1.16 3.06 14.11
CA LYS A 787 0.22 3.51 14.37
C LYS A 787 0.47 4.00 15.81
N ASP A 788 -0.57 4.44 16.50
CA ASP A 788 -0.52 5.09 17.82
C ASP A 788 -0.86 4.16 18.98
N LEU A 789 -1.51 3.04 18.65
CA LEU A 789 -1.98 2.06 19.62
C LEU A 789 -0.82 1.25 20.19
N ALA A 790 -0.84 1.03 21.50
CA ALA A 790 0.07 0.09 22.16
C ALA A 790 -0.16 -1.35 21.66
N ALA A 791 0.81 -2.24 21.83
CA ALA A 791 0.69 -3.62 21.31
C ALA A 791 -0.54 -4.36 21.87
N ILE A 792 -0.91 -4.14 23.13
CA ILE A 792 -2.12 -4.76 23.71
C ILE A 792 -3.41 -4.35 22.98
N GLN A 793 -3.49 -3.12 22.48
CA GLN A 793 -4.65 -2.59 21.75
C GLN A 793 -4.66 -3.03 20.27
N ARG A 794 -3.50 -3.40 19.74
CA ARG A 794 -3.32 -3.96 18.40
C ARG A 794 -3.46 -5.49 18.36
N SER A 795 -3.75 -6.09 19.51
CA SER A 795 -3.99 -7.52 19.60
C SER A 795 -5.08 -7.96 18.62
N ARG A 796 -4.82 -9.04 17.90
CA ARG A 796 -5.77 -9.68 16.99
C ARG A 796 -6.78 -10.58 17.70
N ASN A 797 -6.54 -10.88 18.98
CA ASN A 797 -7.45 -11.67 19.79
C ASN A 797 -8.66 -10.82 20.21
N GLU A 798 -9.85 -11.18 19.73
CA GLU A 798 -11.07 -10.42 19.99
C GLU A 798 -11.44 -10.37 21.48
N ALA A 799 -11.07 -11.39 22.27
CA ALA A 799 -11.24 -11.35 23.72
C ALA A 799 -10.38 -10.26 24.39
N VAL A 800 -9.13 -10.09 23.95
CA VAL A 800 -8.25 -9.00 24.42
C VAL A 800 -8.80 -7.64 23.97
N LYS A 801 -9.36 -7.56 22.76
CA LYS A 801 -9.98 -6.32 22.27
C LYS A 801 -11.16 -5.87 23.12
N MET A 802 -11.94 -6.80 23.68
CA MET A 802 -13.05 -6.45 24.58
C MET A 802 -12.56 -5.68 25.80
N PHE A 803 -11.47 -6.12 26.43
CA PHE A 803 -10.89 -5.47 27.62
C PHE A 803 -10.06 -4.22 27.31
N THR A 804 -9.76 -3.94 26.03
CA THR A 804 -9.01 -2.75 25.61
C THR A 804 -9.86 -1.70 24.91
N SER A 805 -11.18 -1.90 24.82
CA SER A 805 -12.13 -0.88 24.36
C SER A 805 -12.02 0.33 25.28
N PHE A 806 -11.87 1.55 24.73
CA PHE A 806 -11.69 2.80 25.49
C PHE A 806 -10.42 2.90 26.34
N TYR A 807 -9.47 1.96 26.19
CA TYR A 807 -8.20 2.02 26.92
C TYR A 807 -7.28 3.16 26.43
N SER A 808 -7.55 3.76 25.27
CA SER A 808 -6.70 4.76 24.63
C SER A 808 -6.41 5.98 25.53
N PHE A 809 -7.38 6.41 26.34
CA PHE A 809 -7.18 7.50 27.30
C PHE A 809 -6.20 7.09 28.41
N PHE A 810 -6.49 6.01 29.13
CA PHE A 810 -5.63 5.49 30.21
C PHE A 810 -4.23 5.15 29.71
N ASN A 811 -4.13 4.60 28.50
CA ASN A 811 -2.86 4.32 27.85
C ASN A 811 -2.05 5.60 27.59
N THR A 812 -2.72 6.67 27.13
CA THR A 812 -2.07 7.97 26.91
C THR A 812 -1.54 8.55 28.22
N GLN A 813 -2.31 8.48 29.28
CA GLN A 813 -1.90 8.95 30.61
C GLN A 813 -0.73 8.14 31.17
N PHE A 814 -0.79 6.80 31.05
CA PHE A 814 0.30 5.91 31.43
C PHE A 814 1.59 6.22 30.66
N ASN A 815 1.48 6.46 29.35
CA ASN A 815 2.64 6.76 28.51
C ASN A 815 3.25 8.13 28.78
N ALA A 816 2.46 9.14 29.13
CA ALA A 816 3.00 10.44 29.55
C ALA A 816 3.79 10.35 30.88
N VAL A 817 3.35 9.49 31.80
CA VAL A 817 4.10 9.19 33.02
C VAL A 817 5.38 8.42 32.70
N LEU A 818 5.31 7.40 31.82
CA LEU A 818 6.48 6.66 31.36
C LEU A 818 7.48 7.54 30.62
N GLU A 819 7.04 8.48 29.78
CA GLU A 819 7.89 9.42 29.06
C GLU A 819 8.68 10.28 30.05
N SER A 820 8.00 10.83 31.05
CA SER A 820 8.64 11.60 32.11
C SER A 820 9.58 10.75 32.97
N TYR A 821 9.21 9.48 33.21
CA TYR A 821 10.04 8.53 33.95
C TYR A 821 11.32 8.19 33.18
N TYR A 822 11.22 7.77 31.92
CA TYR A 822 12.38 7.44 31.10
C TYR A 822 13.26 8.65 30.81
N GLY A 823 12.65 9.81 30.56
CA GLY A 823 13.35 11.08 30.40
C GLY A 823 14.20 11.46 31.62
N GLY A 824 13.81 11.01 32.82
CA GLY A 824 14.60 11.21 34.03
C GLY A 824 15.56 10.08 34.38
N LYS A 825 15.17 8.83 34.17
CA LYS A 825 15.99 7.65 34.43
C LYS A 825 17.21 7.57 33.51
N TYR A 826 17.02 7.86 32.22
CA TYR A 826 18.06 7.70 31.19
C TYR A 826 18.77 9.01 30.82
N ASN A 827 18.50 10.09 31.55
CA ASN A 827 19.26 11.32 31.42
C ASN A 827 20.70 11.11 31.91
N ALA A 828 21.69 11.76 31.28
CA ALA A 828 23.08 11.72 31.71
C ALA A 828 23.28 12.14 33.18
N ASP A 829 22.46 13.09 33.66
CA ASP A 829 22.50 13.57 35.05
C ASP A 829 21.65 12.74 36.04
N GLY A 830 20.82 11.81 35.54
CA GLY A 830 19.75 11.15 36.28
C GLY A 830 18.79 12.13 36.97
N TYR A 831 18.08 11.68 38.01
CA TYR A 831 17.13 12.50 38.77
C TYR A 831 17.78 13.54 39.72
N ARG A 832 19.09 13.79 39.62
CA ARG A 832 19.82 14.68 40.54
C ARG A 832 19.37 16.15 40.44
N HIS A 833 18.89 16.59 39.29
CA HIS A 833 18.48 17.98 39.05
C HIS A 833 16.97 18.15 39.04
N ILE A 834 16.48 19.27 39.62
CA ILE A 834 15.05 19.63 39.63
C ILE A 834 14.44 19.61 38.22
N ARG A 835 15.17 20.08 37.21
CA ARG A 835 14.71 20.04 35.80
C ARG A 835 14.39 18.63 35.29
N VAL A 836 14.94 17.59 35.90
CA VAL A 836 14.82 16.19 35.46
C VAL A 836 13.73 15.43 36.23
N TRP A 837 13.63 15.60 37.57
CA TRP A 837 12.61 14.91 38.37
C TRP A 837 11.28 15.66 38.47
N MET A 838 11.29 16.99 38.34
CA MET A 838 10.07 17.80 38.45
C MET A 838 9.03 17.53 37.34
N PRO A 839 9.40 17.27 36.07
CA PRO A 839 8.43 16.82 35.06
C PRO A 839 7.72 15.52 35.44
N PHE A 840 8.44 14.54 35.98
CA PHE A 840 7.84 13.30 36.48
C PHE A 840 6.92 13.53 37.68
N ALA A 841 7.35 14.30 38.67
CA ALA A 841 6.52 14.64 39.83
C ALA A 841 5.26 15.41 39.42
N ARG A 842 5.36 16.39 38.51
CA ARG A 842 4.21 17.11 37.94
C ARG A 842 3.28 16.17 37.20
N SER A 843 3.82 15.33 36.32
CA SER A 843 3.04 14.37 35.54
C SER A 843 2.23 13.42 36.43
N VAL A 844 2.82 12.94 37.53
CA VAL A 844 2.16 12.10 38.53
C VAL A 844 1.14 12.88 39.37
N LEU A 845 1.51 14.05 39.90
CA LEU A 845 0.61 14.87 40.74
C LEU A 845 -0.64 15.32 39.98
N TYR A 846 -0.48 15.82 38.75
CA TYR A 846 -1.61 16.23 37.90
C TYR A 846 -2.57 15.06 37.59
N ARG A 847 -2.04 13.83 37.53
CA ARG A 847 -2.81 12.63 37.16
C ARG A 847 -3.34 11.84 38.36
N ILE A 848 -2.78 12.01 39.56
CA ILE A 848 -3.31 11.42 40.81
C ILE A 848 -4.38 12.33 41.45
N ILE A 849 -4.16 13.64 41.49
CA ILE A 849 -5.03 14.60 42.21
C ILE A 849 -6.39 14.83 41.51
N LEU A 850 -6.50 14.53 40.22
CA LEU A 850 -7.70 14.80 39.40
C LEU A 850 -8.41 13.54 38.87
N VAL A 851 -7.80 12.36 39.01
CA VAL A 851 -8.36 11.06 38.56
C VAL A 851 -8.81 10.19 39.74
N GLY A 852 -8.32 10.47 40.96
CA GLY A 852 -8.91 9.98 42.20
C GLY A 852 -10.07 10.87 42.63
#